data_AF-A0AAW5N4I1-F1
#
_entry.id   AF-A0AAW5N4I1-F1
#
_cell.length_a   1.000
_cell.length_b   1.000
_cell.length_c   1.000
_cell.angle_alpha   90.00
_cell.angle_beta   90.00
_cell.angle_gamma   90.00
#
_symmetry.space_group_name_H-M   'P 1'
#
loop_
_entity.id
_entity.type
_entity.pdbx_description
1 polymer ?
#
loop_
_entity_poly.entity_id
_entity_poly.type
_entity_poly.pdbx_seq_one_letter_code
_entity_poly.pdbx_strand_id
1 'polypeptide(L)'
;MTKTNFCNSNHILVGLGGTGGKILRAFKMRMFEEFPTQEERDKLPVAILYVDSTDEMMPKDGKARPDFRVMGQDASFTNNEFLNIKAVDVEHILNHIGNYPSVKGIVNNVNAVKSAIGSLGQAAGQKRRAGRLLFAANAVGYVNSLRDAYARCERISGDSSRTNIHIFAGLCGGTGSGSIVDVITQSRKTFPDAKIAVYAMIPEMNLPKSDMDQGRYYQNGYAAMNELNALQAGCWNPQDVTGIGELALYNDRVKGVADGLTIYSNVNENGLTINSLSELPKIVSDYIFARIFFVNDEDQINSDIIRAYNFENMDDFALEYNEAANPQSDGRIPVARTKKINSFGIKRVMYPELRILKHITYTVGESVLYQFKYNNWRENQGFVNEEKNKDYRKEYFNKDNLSNWMLDDLHLTLDVKILESDADYPRFNEYWHDKAIGYAEEAKKADCPLNELDNIMGEFYLQHFREEGVEAFFRGKERAIPEMAREIRHKIETELYDKWKIGDVSIVELQKVSKLLLECVGEIRTNLDKKANDEKNNYDICDQDREATVEDWSKLGILQRMVGKGARLYADHQNILTDYYTSKTMLLAWEFAKKLAAKLSVELGKMDVDISAFGQKINDAIEETERLVAAQRKINKGLEDMKGAIIEVSEDDTMNEFETDLRTDKLDMPNIARQLRESILPKTEFVNFGNLANEISIDDIKDAFDVTLTQIVRTKHDEKANSEKKVLGLNILTQLQQKLKTDDDIKFFASKIVSQSGVYLRLNNDQIQLHLRNNEGNLSPTNPASINKKAILVSIPSPDDNENLKKFADKLETAFKNSFNQSTARTTITVNRKSPRKDELSIITVAYCFPMRAIEWMEPYRKRYEQFLHTGNVATDASNAILLHSEGDGHQFPPLFAVDNAEEIAARAAEVHVTQTDGTSQPGGTQAPQPPKVEGIPVPPPLTIPAISLFLAVGGQQYGPYNMDMCRQMVAGGQLTPQTMVWMEGMSAWTPAGSVPALKTLFAPPATPSMPPLPPTNGSVPPSIM
;
A
#
# COMPACT_ATOMS: atom_id res chain seq x y z
N MET A 1 4.90 22.67 -30.14
CA MET A 1 4.85 21.28 -29.64
C MET A 1 3.70 20.58 -30.32
N THR A 2 4.00 19.73 -31.30
CA THR A 2 3.01 18.83 -31.94
C THR A 2 2.37 17.97 -30.86
N LYS A 3 1.03 17.99 -30.77
CA LYS A 3 0.25 17.14 -29.85
C LYS A 3 0.56 15.67 -30.15
N THR A 4 1.43 15.05 -29.39
CA THR A 4 1.67 13.61 -29.47
C THR A 4 0.46 12.93 -28.82
N ASN A 5 -0.49 12.45 -29.61
CA ASN A 5 -1.51 11.53 -29.10
C ASN A 5 -0.79 10.23 -28.72
N PHE A 6 -0.59 10.00 -27.42
CA PHE A 6 0.13 8.82 -26.90
C PHE A 6 -0.69 7.52 -27.03
N CYS A 7 -2.01 7.62 -27.22
CA CYS A 7 -2.91 6.47 -27.30
C CYS A 7 -4.21 6.87 -28.02
N ASN A 8 -4.56 6.17 -29.11
CA ASN A 8 -5.77 6.43 -29.90
C ASN A 8 -6.85 5.34 -29.73
N SER A 9 -6.56 4.25 -29.00
CA SER A 9 -7.51 3.14 -28.79
C SER A 9 -8.15 3.20 -27.41
N ASN A 10 -9.35 2.66 -27.25
CA ASN A 10 -9.97 2.50 -25.95
C ASN A 10 -9.30 1.36 -25.18
N HIS A 11 -8.83 1.61 -23.96
CA HIS A 11 -8.27 0.59 -23.08
C HIS A 11 -9.04 0.52 -21.76
N ILE A 12 -9.55 -0.67 -21.44
CA ILE A 12 -10.25 -0.94 -20.18
C ILE A 12 -9.45 -1.99 -19.41
N LEU A 13 -9.00 -1.63 -18.22
CA LEU A 13 -8.18 -2.49 -17.36
C LEU A 13 -9.07 -3.03 -16.22
N VAL A 14 -9.32 -4.34 -16.24
CA VAL A 14 -10.18 -5.05 -15.29
C VAL A 14 -9.31 -5.86 -14.33
N GLY A 15 -9.31 -5.53 -13.05
CA GLY A 15 -8.54 -6.24 -12.02
C GLY A 15 -9.46 -7.07 -11.13
N LEU A 16 -9.18 -8.37 -11.02
CA LEU A 16 -9.99 -9.32 -10.25
C LEU A 16 -9.28 -9.75 -8.96
N GLY A 17 -9.95 -9.55 -7.84
CA GLY A 17 -9.44 -9.92 -6.52
C GLY A 17 -8.15 -9.16 -6.13
N GLY A 18 -7.53 -9.59 -5.03
CA GLY A 18 -6.35 -8.90 -4.48
C GLY A 18 -5.14 -8.81 -5.43
N THR A 19 -4.88 -9.81 -6.29
CA THR A 19 -3.78 -9.73 -7.27
C THR A 19 -4.08 -8.70 -8.37
N GLY A 20 -5.28 -8.74 -8.94
CA GLY A 20 -5.69 -7.77 -9.96
C GLY A 20 -5.72 -6.34 -9.40
N GLY A 21 -6.24 -6.14 -8.19
CA GLY A 21 -6.25 -4.84 -7.51
C GLY A 21 -4.85 -4.26 -7.30
N LYS A 22 -3.87 -5.08 -6.89
CA LYS A 22 -2.47 -4.64 -6.74
C LYS A 22 -1.84 -4.20 -8.06
N ILE A 23 -2.15 -4.89 -9.16
CA ILE A 23 -1.65 -4.53 -10.50
C ILE A 23 -2.29 -3.23 -10.96
N LEU A 24 -3.61 -3.08 -10.81
CA LEU A 24 -4.31 -1.84 -11.15
C LEU A 24 -3.82 -0.66 -10.32
N ARG A 25 -3.54 -0.87 -9.03
CA ARG A 25 -2.94 0.15 -8.18
C ARG A 25 -1.59 0.58 -8.73
N ALA A 26 -0.69 -0.37 -9.01
CA ALA A 26 0.62 -0.06 -9.56
C ALA A 26 0.53 0.68 -10.89
N PHE A 27 -0.42 0.29 -11.76
CA PHE A 27 -0.69 0.95 -13.03
C PHE A 27 -1.21 2.38 -12.84
N LYS A 28 -2.18 2.57 -11.94
CA LYS A 28 -2.74 3.90 -11.64
C LYS A 28 -1.70 4.82 -11.01
N MET A 29 -0.88 4.32 -10.10
CA MET A 29 0.24 5.09 -9.55
C MET A 29 1.22 5.49 -10.65
N ARG A 30 1.62 4.56 -11.51
CA ARG A 30 2.47 4.87 -12.66
C ARG A 30 1.84 5.91 -13.60
N MET A 31 0.53 5.83 -13.86
CA MET A 31 -0.18 6.85 -14.63
C MET A 31 -0.07 8.25 -14.01
N PHE A 32 -0.13 8.37 -12.68
CA PHE A 32 0.04 9.67 -12.00
C PHE A 32 1.49 10.16 -12.04
N GLU A 33 2.46 9.25 -12.02
CA GLU A 33 3.89 9.60 -12.18
C GLU A 33 4.18 10.10 -13.60
N GLU A 34 3.58 9.45 -14.60
CA GLU A 34 3.88 9.65 -16.02
C GLU A 34 3.04 10.77 -16.65
N PHE A 35 1.86 11.05 -16.08
CA PHE A 35 0.93 12.11 -16.45
C PHE A 35 0.57 12.91 -15.19
N PRO A 36 1.45 13.83 -14.74
CA PRO A 36 1.34 14.47 -13.44
C PRO A 36 0.10 15.35 -13.28
N THR A 37 -0.43 15.93 -14.37
CA THR A 37 -1.60 16.80 -14.30
C THR A 37 -2.90 16.05 -14.53
N GLN A 38 -3.98 16.50 -13.88
CA GLN A 38 -5.31 15.96 -14.11
C GLN A 38 -5.74 16.14 -15.58
N GLU A 39 -5.40 17.28 -16.18
CA GLU A 39 -5.74 17.60 -17.57
C GLU A 39 -5.10 16.63 -18.58
N GLU A 40 -3.85 16.18 -18.34
CA GLU A 40 -3.21 15.16 -19.17
C GLU A 40 -3.91 13.82 -19.02
N ARG A 41 -4.24 13.41 -17.80
CA ARG A 41 -4.92 12.14 -17.52
C ARG A 41 -6.34 12.09 -18.10
N ASP A 42 -7.08 13.18 -18.02
CA ASP A 42 -8.46 13.28 -18.56
C ASP A 42 -8.52 13.15 -20.09
N LYS A 43 -7.38 13.31 -20.78
CA LYS A 43 -7.26 13.15 -22.24
C LYS A 43 -6.90 11.73 -22.67
N LEU A 44 -6.71 10.80 -21.73
CA LEU A 44 -6.32 9.42 -22.03
C LEU A 44 -7.55 8.52 -22.12
N PRO A 45 -7.75 7.76 -23.22
CA PRO A 45 -8.88 6.84 -23.37
C PRO A 45 -8.66 5.53 -22.58
N VAL A 46 -8.33 5.65 -21.29
CA VAL A 46 -8.00 4.55 -20.39
C VAL A 46 -8.93 4.54 -19.17
N ALA A 47 -9.62 3.43 -18.94
CA ALA A 47 -10.50 3.23 -17.79
C ALA A 47 -10.07 2.03 -16.95
N ILE A 48 -10.24 2.14 -15.63
CA ILE A 48 -9.94 1.09 -14.66
C ILE A 48 -11.24 0.57 -14.03
N LEU A 49 -11.34 -0.74 -13.86
CA LEU A 49 -12.41 -1.42 -13.16
C LEU A 49 -11.85 -2.50 -12.23
N TYR A 50 -11.86 -2.24 -10.93
CA TYR A 50 -11.48 -3.18 -9.88
C TYR A 50 -12.71 -3.94 -9.38
N VAL A 51 -12.65 -5.28 -9.37
CA VAL A 51 -13.74 -6.15 -8.93
C VAL A 51 -13.24 -7.00 -7.77
N ASP A 52 -13.80 -6.80 -6.57
CA ASP A 52 -13.44 -7.58 -5.39
C ASP A 52 -14.58 -7.70 -4.39
N SER A 53 -14.45 -8.69 -3.52
CA SER A 53 -15.30 -8.95 -2.36
C SER A 53 -14.87 -8.16 -1.12
N THR A 54 -13.73 -7.46 -1.15
CA THR A 54 -13.26 -6.60 -0.05
C THR A 54 -13.01 -5.19 -0.55
N ASP A 55 -13.25 -4.20 0.30
CA ASP A 55 -13.00 -2.78 0.06
C ASP A 55 -11.62 -2.35 0.57
N GLU A 56 -10.71 -3.31 0.82
CA GLU A 56 -9.42 -3.05 1.45
C GLU A 56 -8.65 -1.95 0.71
N MET A 57 -8.67 -1.95 -0.62
CA MET A 57 -7.97 -0.99 -1.49
C MET A 57 -8.71 0.34 -1.73
N MET A 58 -9.85 0.57 -1.09
CA MET A 58 -10.59 1.83 -1.16
C MET A 58 -10.11 2.84 -0.10
N PRO A 59 -10.29 4.15 -0.34
CA PRO A 59 -10.18 5.18 0.70
C PRO A 59 -11.03 4.86 1.92
N LYS A 60 -10.53 5.17 3.11
CA LYS A 60 -11.29 5.09 4.37
C LYS A 60 -11.61 6.50 4.86
N ASP A 61 -12.85 6.71 5.31
CA ASP A 61 -13.32 7.98 5.87
C ASP A 61 -13.12 9.20 4.94
N GLY A 62 -13.16 8.98 3.62
CA GLY A 62 -12.94 10.03 2.61
C GLY A 62 -11.49 10.53 2.52
N LYS A 63 -10.54 9.92 3.24
CA LYS A 63 -9.11 10.27 3.19
C LYS A 63 -8.36 9.36 2.22
N ALA A 64 -7.55 9.99 1.37
CA ALA A 64 -6.60 9.33 0.49
C ALA A 64 -5.73 8.34 1.27
N ARG A 65 -5.53 7.13 0.74
CA ARG A 65 -4.62 6.16 1.35
C ARG A 65 -3.17 6.64 1.19
N PRO A 66 -2.34 6.67 2.25
CA PRO A 66 -0.94 7.09 2.14
C PRO A 66 -0.15 6.30 1.09
N ASP A 67 -0.47 5.01 0.91
CA ASP A 67 0.20 4.14 -0.04
C ASP A 67 -0.31 4.28 -1.50
N PHE A 68 -1.30 5.14 -1.74
CA PHE A 68 -1.79 5.56 -3.07
C PHE A 68 -1.41 7.00 -3.41
N ARG A 69 -0.68 7.71 -2.55
CA ARG A 69 -0.26 9.09 -2.84
C ARG A 69 0.92 9.12 -3.82
N VAL A 70 0.82 9.99 -4.83
CA VAL A 70 1.88 10.26 -5.80
C VAL A 70 2.04 11.77 -5.92
N MET A 71 3.14 12.33 -5.39
CA MET A 71 3.43 13.77 -5.43
C MET A 71 2.25 14.60 -4.89
N GLY A 72 1.78 14.26 -3.68
CA GLY A 72 0.65 14.95 -3.02
C GLY A 72 -0.73 14.67 -3.62
N GLN A 73 -0.82 13.93 -4.74
CA GLN A 73 -2.10 13.60 -5.38
C GLN A 73 -2.63 12.25 -4.91
N ASP A 74 -3.95 12.16 -4.75
CA ASP A 74 -4.65 10.92 -4.40
C ASP A 74 -4.91 10.06 -5.64
N ALA A 75 -4.17 8.96 -5.78
CA ALA A 75 -4.39 7.98 -6.85
C ALA A 75 -5.29 6.81 -6.40
N SER A 76 -5.99 6.91 -5.26
CA SER A 76 -6.89 5.86 -4.77
C SER A 76 -8.01 5.53 -5.77
N PHE A 77 -8.57 4.33 -5.68
CA PHE A 77 -9.73 3.97 -6.48
C PHE A 77 -10.96 4.78 -6.06
N THR A 78 -11.71 5.25 -7.05
CA THR A 78 -12.99 5.93 -6.87
C THR A 78 -14.14 4.91 -6.89
N ASN A 79 -15.33 5.31 -6.43
CA ASN A 79 -16.51 4.44 -6.45
C ASN A 79 -16.89 3.97 -7.87
N ASN A 80 -16.58 4.76 -8.91
CA ASN A 80 -16.85 4.39 -10.31
C ASN A 80 -15.82 3.42 -10.90
N GLU A 81 -14.71 3.19 -10.18
CA GLU A 81 -13.65 2.26 -10.56
C GLU A 81 -13.71 0.98 -9.72
N PHE A 82 -14.64 0.85 -8.75
CA PHE A 82 -14.74 -0.31 -7.87
C PHE A 82 -16.13 -0.95 -7.89
N LEU A 83 -16.16 -2.25 -8.15
CA LEU A 83 -17.36 -3.09 -8.02
C LEU A 83 -17.20 -4.03 -6.83
N ASN A 84 -17.96 -3.76 -5.76
CA ASN A 84 -18.03 -4.64 -4.60
C ASN A 84 -19.00 -5.80 -4.88
N ILE A 85 -18.48 -7.03 -4.93
CA ILE A 85 -19.28 -8.24 -5.18
C ILE A 85 -19.72 -8.97 -3.90
N LYS A 86 -19.36 -8.48 -2.71
CA LYS A 86 -19.75 -9.08 -1.41
C LYS A 86 -21.13 -8.64 -0.92
N ALA A 87 -21.71 -7.59 -1.50
CA ALA A 87 -22.96 -6.99 -1.04
C ALA A 87 -24.22 -7.88 -1.19
N VAL A 88 -24.07 -9.16 -1.56
CA VAL A 88 -25.17 -10.08 -1.87
C VAL A 88 -25.16 -11.30 -0.94
N ASP A 89 -26.33 -11.63 -0.40
CA ASP A 89 -26.55 -12.82 0.41
C ASP A 89 -26.65 -14.09 -0.48
N VAL A 90 -25.51 -14.76 -0.64
CA VAL A 90 -25.42 -16.02 -1.41
C VAL A 90 -26.24 -17.14 -0.75
N GLU A 91 -26.39 -17.15 0.57
CA GLU A 91 -27.20 -18.16 1.25
C GLU A 91 -28.68 -17.99 0.90
N HIS A 92 -29.15 -16.74 0.87
CA HIS A 92 -30.48 -16.41 0.37
C HIS A 92 -30.67 -16.82 -1.10
N ILE A 93 -29.69 -16.57 -1.98
CA ILE A 93 -29.75 -16.99 -3.39
C ILE A 93 -29.87 -18.51 -3.50
N LEU A 94 -29.03 -19.26 -2.77
CA LEU A 94 -29.04 -20.71 -2.80
C LEU A 94 -30.35 -21.29 -2.22
N ASN A 95 -30.94 -20.66 -1.20
CA ASN A 95 -32.26 -21.03 -0.67
C ASN A 95 -33.40 -20.82 -1.68
N HIS A 96 -33.25 -19.88 -2.60
CA HIS A 96 -34.27 -19.51 -3.59
C HIS A 96 -33.78 -19.67 -5.03
N ILE A 97 -32.93 -20.66 -5.31
CA ILE A 97 -32.22 -20.80 -6.60
C ILE A 97 -33.15 -20.82 -7.82
N GLY A 98 -34.41 -21.24 -7.66
CA GLY A 98 -35.42 -21.21 -8.72
C GLY A 98 -35.73 -19.79 -9.24
N ASN A 99 -35.54 -18.76 -8.40
CA ASN A 99 -35.71 -17.35 -8.76
C ASN A 99 -34.46 -16.75 -9.43
N TYR A 100 -33.35 -17.50 -9.48
CA TYR A 100 -32.06 -17.04 -10.01
C TYR A 100 -31.60 -17.96 -11.15
N PRO A 101 -32.28 -17.95 -12.31
CA PRO A 101 -32.00 -18.88 -13.41
C PRO A 101 -30.57 -18.80 -13.96
N SER A 102 -29.94 -17.62 -13.94
CA SER A 102 -28.55 -17.42 -14.36
C SER A 102 -27.52 -18.06 -13.43
N VAL A 103 -27.84 -18.18 -12.13
CA VAL A 103 -26.99 -18.82 -11.11
C VAL A 103 -27.29 -20.31 -11.00
N LYS A 104 -28.52 -20.72 -11.32
CA LYS A 104 -28.99 -22.12 -11.23
C LYS A 104 -28.09 -23.10 -11.99
N GLY A 105 -27.62 -22.75 -13.19
CA GLY A 105 -26.73 -23.62 -13.98
C GLY A 105 -25.34 -23.81 -13.36
N ILE A 106 -24.91 -22.92 -12.46
CA ILE A 106 -23.64 -23.05 -11.71
C ILE A 106 -23.81 -24.05 -10.54
N VAL A 107 -25.06 -24.30 -10.11
CA VAL A 107 -25.43 -25.01 -8.88
C VAL A 107 -26.33 -26.20 -9.22
N ASN A 108 -25.72 -27.30 -9.68
CA ASN A 108 -26.46 -28.54 -10.00
C ASN A 108 -27.11 -29.19 -8.77
N ASN A 109 -26.47 -29.08 -7.59
CA ASN A 109 -27.00 -29.57 -6.32
C ASN A 109 -26.78 -28.52 -5.21
N VAL A 110 -27.86 -27.81 -4.86
CA VAL A 110 -27.84 -26.74 -3.85
C VAL A 110 -27.30 -27.22 -2.51
N ASN A 111 -27.73 -28.40 -2.05
CA ASN A 111 -27.34 -28.91 -0.73
C ASN A 111 -25.85 -29.27 -0.70
N ALA A 112 -25.34 -29.90 -1.75
CA ALA A 112 -23.91 -30.21 -1.87
C ALA A 112 -23.07 -28.94 -1.93
N VAL A 113 -23.50 -27.93 -2.69
CA VAL A 113 -22.80 -26.63 -2.80
C VAL A 113 -22.79 -25.88 -1.46
N LYS A 114 -23.93 -25.83 -0.75
CA LYS A 114 -23.99 -25.24 0.60
C LYS A 114 -23.07 -25.95 1.58
N SER A 115 -23.11 -27.29 1.59
CA SER A 115 -22.29 -28.10 2.47
C SER A 115 -20.79 -27.93 2.19
N ALA A 116 -20.39 -27.83 0.91
CA ALA A 116 -19.00 -27.67 0.52
C ALA A 116 -18.48 -26.26 0.83
N ILE A 117 -19.25 -25.22 0.48
CA ILE A 117 -18.83 -23.82 0.65
C ILE A 117 -18.89 -23.38 2.11
N GLY A 118 -19.88 -23.84 2.90
CA GLY A 118 -20.11 -23.39 4.27
C GLY A 118 -20.53 -21.91 4.35
N SER A 119 -20.40 -21.30 5.54
CA SER A 119 -20.66 -19.87 5.70
C SER A 119 -19.61 -19.02 4.99
N LEU A 120 -20.08 -18.02 4.23
CA LEU A 120 -19.21 -17.08 3.53
C LEU A 120 -18.76 -15.98 4.50
N GLY A 121 -17.51 -16.08 4.97
CA GLY A 121 -16.87 -15.07 5.84
C GLY A 121 -16.30 -13.86 5.09
N GLN A 122 -15.26 -13.23 5.66
CA GLN A 122 -14.46 -12.21 4.96
C GLN A 122 -13.67 -12.88 3.82
N ALA A 123 -13.99 -12.56 2.57
CA ALA A 123 -13.49 -13.18 1.33
C ALA A 123 -13.91 -14.65 1.11
N ALA A 124 -13.94 -15.09 -0.16
CA ALA A 124 -14.29 -16.46 -0.55
C ALA A 124 -13.32 -17.55 -0.06
N GLY A 125 -12.30 -17.23 0.77
CA GLY A 125 -11.46 -18.21 1.48
C GLY A 125 -10.76 -19.24 0.60
N GLN A 126 -10.26 -18.82 -0.58
CA GLN A 126 -9.69 -19.70 -1.62
C GLN A 126 -10.67 -20.80 -2.11
N LYS A 127 -11.98 -20.54 -2.07
CA LYS A 127 -13.02 -21.40 -2.66
C LYS A 127 -13.46 -20.78 -3.99
N ARG A 128 -13.05 -21.38 -5.11
CA ARG A 128 -13.27 -20.80 -6.45
C ARG A 128 -14.75 -20.71 -6.80
N ARG A 129 -15.51 -21.79 -6.53
CA ARG A 129 -16.97 -21.81 -6.72
C ARG A 129 -17.69 -20.70 -5.99
N ALA A 130 -17.29 -20.41 -4.75
CA ALA A 130 -17.87 -19.33 -3.97
C ALA A 130 -17.59 -17.96 -4.61
N GLY A 131 -16.35 -17.74 -5.07
CA GLY A 131 -15.99 -16.53 -5.82
C GLY A 131 -16.79 -16.38 -7.11
N ARG A 132 -17.01 -17.48 -7.85
CA ARG A 132 -17.89 -17.49 -9.03
C ARG A 132 -19.32 -17.11 -8.69
N LEU A 133 -19.90 -17.68 -7.62
CA LEU A 133 -21.27 -17.36 -7.19
C LEU A 133 -21.43 -15.89 -6.79
N LEU A 134 -20.46 -15.34 -6.06
CA LEU A 134 -20.43 -13.91 -5.71
C LEU A 134 -20.39 -13.04 -6.96
N PHE A 135 -19.57 -13.40 -7.94
CA PHE A 135 -19.50 -12.70 -9.21
C PHE A 135 -20.81 -12.83 -10.01
N ALA A 136 -21.35 -14.05 -10.16
CA ALA A 136 -22.57 -14.32 -10.90
C ALA A 136 -23.76 -13.52 -10.35
N ALA A 137 -23.86 -13.41 -9.02
CA ALA A 137 -24.87 -12.58 -8.35
C ALA A 137 -24.75 -11.08 -8.69
N ASN A 138 -23.56 -10.61 -9.09
CA ASN A 138 -23.26 -9.23 -9.44
C ASN A 138 -22.92 -9.05 -10.94
N ALA A 139 -23.14 -10.06 -11.78
CA ALA A 139 -22.68 -10.06 -13.17
C ALA A 139 -23.32 -8.93 -14.01
N VAL A 140 -24.59 -8.60 -13.73
CA VAL A 140 -25.26 -7.45 -14.35
C VAL A 140 -24.59 -6.14 -13.95
N GLY A 141 -24.20 -5.99 -12.67
CA GLY A 141 -23.43 -4.86 -12.18
C GLY A 141 -22.09 -4.74 -12.90
N TYR A 142 -21.37 -5.85 -13.06
CA TYR A 142 -20.13 -5.91 -13.83
C TYR A 142 -20.31 -5.44 -15.28
N VAL A 143 -21.32 -5.95 -16.00
CA VAL A 143 -21.58 -5.56 -17.38
C VAL A 143 -21.89 -4.06 -17.48
N ASN A 144 -22.66 -3.51 -16.55
CA ASN A 144 -22.96 -2.08 -16.51
C ASN A 144 -21.69 -1.26 -16.25
N SER A 145 -20.88 -1.63 -15.25
CA SER A 145 -19.60 -0.96 -14.97
C SER A 145 -18.62 -1.03 -16.14
N LEU A 146 -18.60 -2.15 -16.88
CA LEU A 146 -17.78 -2.31 -18.07
C LEU A 146 -18.26 -1.40 -19.22
N ARG A 147 -19.58 -1.29 -19.44
CA ARG A 147 -20.16 -0.35 -20.41
C ARG A 147 -19.89 1.10 -20.04
N ASP A 148 -19.99 1.44 -18.76
CA ASP A 148 -19.67 2.78 -18.28
C ASP A 148 -18.18 3.11 -18.47
N ALA A 149 -17.29 2.15 -18.23
CA ALA A 149 -15.86 2.30 -18.50
C ALA A 149 -15.59 2.53 -19.99
N TYR A 150 -16.21 1.72 -20.86
CA TYR A 150 -16.13 1.89 -22.31
C TYR A 150 -16.62 3.27 -22.77
N ALA A 151 -17.80 3.70 -22.31
CA ALA A 151 -18.38 4.98 -22.70
C ALA A 151 -17.52 6.18 -22.29
N ARG A 152 -16.74 6.06 -21.20
CA ARG A 152 -15.73 7.08 -20.82
C ARG A 152 -14.56 7.10 -21.79
N CYS A 153 -14.02 5.94 -22.17
CA CYS A 153 -12.94 5.84 -23.15
C CYS A 153 -13.37 6.36 -24.53
N GLU A 154 -14.52 5.89 -25.03
CA GLU A 154 -15.04 6.24 -26.36
C GLU A 154 -15.29 7.75 -26.49
N ARG A 155 -15.79 8.39 -25.42
CA ARG A 155 -15.99 9.85 -25.40
C ARG A 155 -14.69 10.63 -25.60
N ILE A 156 -13.56 10.08 -25.14
CA ILE A 156 -12.24 10.71 -25.23
C ILE A 156 -11.58 10.39 -26.57
N SER A 157 -11.58 9.12 -26.99
CA SER A 157 -10.92 8.68 -28.23
C SER A 157 -11.69 9.11 -29.49
N GLY A 158 -13.02 9.18 -29.41
CA GLY A 158 -13.90 9.35 -30.57
C GLY A 158 -13.94 8.15 -31.52
N ASP A 159 -13.36 7.00 -31.12
CA ASP A 159 -13.28 5.78 -31.94
C ASP A 159 -13.97 4.61 -31.22
N SER A 160 -15.04 4.10 -31.80
CA SER A 160 -15.78 2.96 -31.27
C SER A 160 -15.21 1.61 -31.73
N SER A 161 -14.31 1.59 -32.72
CA SER A 161 -13.84 0.38 -33.41
C SER A 161 -12.63 -0.29 -32.75
N ARG A 162 -11.78 0.48 -32.06
CA ARG A 162 -10.56 -0.03 -31.41
C ARG A 162 -10.71 -0.13 -29.90
N THR A 163 -11.27 -1.25 -29.43
CA THR A 163 -11.49 -1.50 -27.99
C THR A 163 -10.62 -2.65 -27.49
N ASN A 164 -9.86 -2.41 -26.43
CA ASN A 164 -8.97 -3.38 -25.79
C ASN A 164 -9.36 -3.55 -24.32
N ILE A 165 -9.62 -4.78 -23.91
CA ILE A 165 -9.95 -5.16 -22.53
C ILE A 165 -8.82 -6.01 -21.97
N HIS A 166 -8.17 -5.52 -20.92
CA HIS A 166 -7.07 -6.20 -20.23
C HIS A 166 -7.58 -6.72 -18.89
N ILE A 167 -7.54 -8.03 -18.67
CA ILE A 167 -8.08 -8.69 -17.46
C ILE A 167 -6.92 -9.22 -16.63
N PHE A 168 -6.82 -8.82 -15.35
CA PHE A 168 -5.75 -9.21 -14.43
C PHE A 168 -6.31 -10.07 -13.30
N ALA A 169 -5.76 -11.27 -13.08
CA ALA A 169 -6.22 -12.18 -12.04
C ALA A 169 -5.11 -13.06 -11.47
N GLY A 170 -5.24 -13.41 -10.18
CA GLY A 170 -4.48 -14.51 -9.57
C GLY A 170 -5.29 -15.80 -9.60
N LEU A 171 -4.68 -16.91 -10.03
CA LEU A 171 -5.37 -18.19 -10.21
C LEU A 171 -5.51 -19.04 -8.93
N CYS A 172 -5.00 -18.56 -7.79
CA CYS A 172 -5.08 -19.23 -6.50
C CYS A 172 -6.21 -18.73 -5.58
N GLY A 173 -6.65 -17.48 -5.76
CA GLY A 173 -7.64 -16.83 -4.88
C GLY A 173 -9.08 -17.20 -5.21
N GLY A 174 -9.99 -17.08 -4.24
CA GLY A 174 -11.41 -17.41 -4.46
C GLY A 174 -12.09 -16.49 -5.47
N THR A 175 -12.02 -15.17 -5.27
CA THR A 175 -12.64 -14.17 -6.15
C THR A 175 -11.99 -14.12 -7.52
N GLY A 176 -10.67 -13.88 -7.60
CA GLY A 176 -9.95 -13.74 -8.87
C GLY A 176 -10.05 -15.00 -9.74
N SER A 177 -9.67 -16.16 -9.18
CA SER A 177 -9.68 -17.42 -9.91
C SER A 177 -11.08 -17.97 -10.19
N GLY A 178 -12.05 -17.69 -9.32
CA GLY A 178 -13.44 -18.12 -9.48
C GLY A 178 -14.24 -17.29 -10.49
N SER A 179 -13.90 -16.01 -10.69
CA SER A 179 -14.64 -15.11 -11.59
C SER A 179 -14.02 -14.97 -12.99
N ILE A 180 -12.77 -15.38 -13.19
CA ILE A 180 -12.03 -15.12 -14.43
C ILE A 180 -12.75 -15.59 -15.71
N VAL A 181 -13.35 -16.78 -15.68
CA VAL A 181 -14.09 -17.34 -16.83
C VAL A 181 -15.32 -16.48 -17.16
N ASP A 182 -16.07 -16.07 -16.14
CA ASP A 182 -17.26 -15.26 -16.33
C ASP A 182 -16.87 -13.84 -16.80
N VAL A 183 -15.80 -13.26 -16.27
CA VAL A 183 -15.30 -11.94 -16.70
C VAL A 183 -14.90 -11.97 -18.19
N ILE A 184 -14.18 -13.01 -18.63
CA ILE A 184 -13.79 -13.18 -20.04
C ILE A 184 -15.03 -13.31 -20.94
N THR A 185 -15.95 -14.21 -20.59
CA THR A 185 -17.11 -14.52 -21.41
C THR A 185 -18.12 -13.38 -21.45
N GLN A 186 -18.39 -12.74 -20.32
CA GLN A 186 -19.28 -11.58 -20.26
C GLN A 186 -18.66 -10.35 -20.94
N SER A 187 -17.34 -10.16 -20.89
CA SER A 187 -16.64 -9.13 -21.68
C SER A 187 -16.82 -9.37 -23.18
N ARG A 188 -16.56 -10.59 -23.66
CA ARG A 188 -16.72 -10.95 -25.08
C ARG A 188 -18.16 -10.84 -25.54
N LYS A 189 -19.13 -11.27 -24.71
CA LYS A 189 -20.56 -11.13 -25.00
C LYS A 189 -20.97 -9.66 -25.09
N THR A 190 -20.43 -8.81 -24.24
CA THR A 190 -20.75 -7.37 -24.21
C THR A 190 -20.08 -6.61 -25.36
N PHE A 191 -18.83 -6.96 -25.69
CA PHE A 191 -18.06 -6.35 -26.77
C PHE A 191 -17.49 -7.44 -27.70
N PRO A 192 -18.28 -7.89 -28.70
CA PRO A 192 -17.90 -8.98 -29.60
C PRO A 192 -16.58 -8.76 -30.35
N ASP A 193 -16.31 -7.52 -30.75
CA ASP A 193 -15.15 -7.15 -31.56
C ASP A 193 -13.95 -6.63 -30.73
N ALA A 194 -14.08 -6.53 -29.40
CA ALA A 194 -12.99 -6.05 -28.56
C ALA A 194 -11.82 -7.04 -28.51
N LYS A 195 -10.59 -6.52 -28.41
CA LYS A 195 -9.40 -7.34 -28.13
C LYS A 195 -9.32 -7.65 -26.64
N ILE A 196 -9.45 -8.91 -26.28
CA ILE A 196 -9.47 -9.35 -24.87
C ILE A 196 -8.15 -10.06 -24.54
N ALA A 197 -7.33 -9.43 -23.69
CA ALA A 197 -6.08 -9.98 -23.20
C ALA A 197 -6.20 -10.32 -21.70
N VAL A 198 -5.85 -11.55 -21.34
CA VAL A 198 -5.92 -12.07 -19.97
C VAL A 198 -4.50 -12.21 -19.42
N TYR A 199 -4.28 -11.68 -18.24
CA TYR A 199 -3.03 -11.71 -17.49
C TYR A 199 -3.27 -12.50 -16.20
N ALA A 200 -2.87 -13.77 -16.22
CA ALA A 200 -3.14 -14.70 -15.15
C ALA A 200 -1.85 -15.12 -14.43
N MET A 201 -1.78 -14.77 -13.15
CA MET A 201 -0.71 -15.19 -12.26
C MET A 201 -0.95 -16.61 -11.74
N ILE A 202 0.00 -17.52 -11.97
CA ILE A 202 -0.02 -18.87 -11.39
C ILE A 202 0.54 -18.88 -9.95
N PRO A 203 0.15 -19.86 -9.11
CA PRO A 203 0.64 -19.99 -7.73
C PRO A 203 2.17 -19.97 -7.58
N GLU A 204 2.71 -19.28 -6.60
CA GLU A 204 4.14 -19.33 -6.30
C GLU A 204 4.50 -20.68 -5.69
N MET A 205 5.53 -21.34 -6.23
CA MET A 205 6.03 -22.58 -5.62
C MET A 205 6.73 -22.33 -4.27
N ASN A 206 7.37 -21.16 -4.13
CA ASN A 206 7.98 -20.69 -2.90
C ASN A 206 7.16 -19.50 -2.38
N LEU A 207 6.32 -19.75 -1.37
CA LEU A 207 5.40 -18.74 -0.86
C LEU A 207 6.15 -17.61 -0.13
N PRO A 208 5.86 -16.33 -0.43
CA PRO A 208 6.43 -15.20 0.29
C PRO A 208 6.05 -15.15 1.77
N LYS A 209 4.88 -15.71 2.12
CA LYS A 209 4.38 -15.83 3.49
C LYS A 209 3.81 -17.24 3.70
N SER A 210 4.02 -17.80 4.88
CA SER A 210 3.64 -19.18 5.21
C SER A 210 2.12 -19.41 5.29
N ASP A 211 1.33 -18.36 5.50
CA ASP A 211 -0.13 -18.38 5.65
C ASP A 211 -0.89 -18.21 4.33
N MET A 212 -0.18 -18.07 3.21
CA MET A 212 -0.80 -17.87 1.90
C MET A 212 -1.54 -19.10 1.37
N ASP A 213 -1.13 -20.32 1.73
CA ASP A 213 -1.84 -21.53 1.32
C ASP A 213 -2.86 -21.96 2.40
N GLN A 214 -4.14 -21.83 2.07
CA GLN A 214 -5.24 -22.27 2.95
C GLN A 214 -5.71 -23.70 2.60
N GLY A 215 -4.82 -24.51 2.01
CA GLY A 215 -5.02 -25.90 1.63
C GLY A 215 -5.55 -26.12 0.21
N ARG A 216 -5.68 -25.05 -0.60
CA ARG A 216 -6.22 -25.08 -1.97
C ARG A 216 -5.41 -24.25 -2.97
N TYR A 217 -4.30 -23.65 -2.56
CA TYR A 217 -3.58 -22.65 -3.35
C TYR A 217 -3.16 -23.16 -4.74
N TYR A 218 -2.57 -24.36 -4.77
CA TYR A 218 -2.04 -24.98 -5.98
C TYR A 218 -3.12 -25.68 -6.80
N GLN A 219 -4.07 -26.33 -6.11
CA GLN A 219 -5.19 -27.03 -6.71
C GLN A 219 -6.10 -26.06 -7.45
N ASN A 220 -6.35 -24.88 -6.88
CA ASN A 220 -7.05 -23.78 -7.54
C ASN A 220 -6.35 -23.36 -8.83
N GLY A 221 -5.02 -23.23 -8.79
CA GLY A 221 -4.22 -22.89 -9.97
C GLY A 221 -4.39 -23.90 -11.09
N TYR A 222 -4.31 -25.20 -10.79
CA TYR A 222 -4.49 -26.26 -11.78
C TYR A 222 -5.92 -26.30 -12.36
N ALA A 223 -6.93 -26.24 -11.49
CA ALA A 223 -8.33 -26.24 -11.90
C ALA A 223 -8.67 -25.05 -12.81
N ALA A 224 -8.15 -23.86 -12.50
CA ALA A 224 -8.33 -22.69 -13.34
C ALA A 224 -7.64 -22.84 -14.71
N MET A 225 -6.47 -23.46 -14.75
CA MET A 225 -5.77 -23.74 -16.00
C MET A 225 -6.54 -24.75 -16.87
N ASN A 226 -7.14 -25.79 -16.28
CA ASN A 226 -8.03 -26.72 -17.02
C ASN A 226 -9.20 -25.97 -17.69
N GLU A 227 -9.88 -25.11 -16.93
CA GLU A 227 -11.02 -24.33 -17.41
C GLU A 227 -10.62 -23.34 -18.51
N LEU A 228 -9.52 -22.61 -18.32
CA LEU A 228 -9.00 -21.67 -19.31
C LEU A 228 -8.57 -22.39 -20.59
N ASN A 229 -7.94 -23.57 -20.47
CA ASN A 229 -7.59 -24.39 -21.63
C ASN A 229 -8.84 -24.83 -22.38
N ALA A 230 -9.84 -25.38 -21.68
CA ALA A 230 -11.08 -25.85 -22.28
C ALA A 230 -11.86 -24.71 -22.97
N LEU A 231 -11.94 -23.55 -22.33
CA LEU A 231 -12.57 -22.35 -22.88
C LEU A 231 -11.85 -21.88 -24.17
N GLN A 232 -10.52 -21.79 -24.12
CA GLN A 232 -9.72 -21.31 -25.25
C GLN A 232 -9.59 -22.34 -26.39
N ALA A 233 -9.77 -23.63 -26.11
CA ALA A 233 -9.81 -24.70 -27.09
C ALA A 233 -11.20 -24.90 -27.72
N GLY A 234 -12.24 -24.23 -27.19
CA GLY A 234 -13.63 -24.41 -27.63
C GLY A 234 -14.25 -25.73 -27.16
N CYS A 235 -13.67 -26.38 -26.14
CA CYS A 235 -14.12 -27.66 -25.62
C CYS A 235 -15.13 -27.52 -24.47
N TRP A 236 -15.42 -26.30 -24.01
CA TRP A 236 -16.36 -26.04 -22.93
C TRP A 236 -17.10 -24.71 -23.11
N ASN A 237 -18.43 -24.75 -22.93
CA ASN A 237 -19.29 -23.58 -22.89
C ASN A 237 -19.78 -23.39 -21.44
N PRO A 238 -19.34 -22.34 -20.72
CA PRO A 238 -19.78 -22.10 -19.36
C PRO A 238 -21.24 -21.61 -19.30
N GLN A 239 -21.90 -21.80 -18.16
CA GLN A 239 -23.20 -21.17 -17.87
C GLN A 239 -23.14 -19.64 -18.05
N ASP A 240 -24.13 -19.07 -18.73
CA ASP A 240 -24.31 -17.63 -18.90
C ASP A 240 -24.84 -16.98 -17.62
N VAL A 241 -23.97 -16.28 -16.91
CA VAL A 241 -24.29 -15.63 -15.63
C VAL A 241 -25.16 -14.37 -15.77
N THR A 242 -25.44 -13.91 -17.00
CA THR A 242 -26.41 -12.85 -17.29
C THR A 242 -27.62 -13.32 -18.09
N GLY A 243 -27.70 -14.62 -18.42
CA GLY A 243 -28.72 -15.18 -19.30
C GLY A 243 -29.32 -16.50 -18.78
N ILE A 244 -29.86 -17.30 -19.70
CA ILE A 244 -30.49 -18.61 -19.42
C ILE A 244 -29.79 -19.66 -20.29
N GLY A 245 -28.97 -20.52 -19.66
CA GLY A 245 -28.27 -21.63 -20.30
C GLY A 245 -26.78 -21.38 -20.52
N GLU A 246 -26.15 -22.20 -21.37
CA GLU A 246 -24.72 -22.12 -21.70
C GLU A 246 -24.40 -20.99 -22.69
N LEU A 247 -23.20 -20.41 -22.57
CA LEU A 247 -22.72 -19.33 -23.41
C LEU A 247 -21.66 -19.83 -24.41
N ALA A 248 -22.10 -20.24 -25.59
CA ALA A 248 -21.22 -20.70 -26.67
C ALA A 248 -20.66 -19.52 -27.49
N LEU A 249 -19.42 -19.11 -27.18
CA LEU A 249 -18.75 -17.98 -27.85
C LEU A 249 -17.69 -18.41 -28.86
N TYR A 250 -17.14 -19.62 -28.74
CA TYR A 250 -16.12 -20.11 -29.65
C TYR A 250 -16.71 -20.43 -31.02
N ASN A 251 -16.12 -19.90 -32.09
CA ASN A 251 -16.55 -20.14 -33.48
C ASN A 251 -15.44 -19.76 -34.48
N ASP A 252 -15.72 -19.86 -35.79
CA ASP A 252 -14.73 -19.55 -36.85
C ASP A 252 -14.18 -18.11 -36.81
N ARG A 253 -14.93 -17.15 -36.25
CA ARG A 253 -14.48 -15.77 -36.04
C ARG A 253 -13.79 -15.59 -34.69
N VAL A 254 -14.20 -16.34 -33.68
CA VAL A 254 -13.69 -16.28 -32.30
C VAL A 254 -12.95 -17.58 -31.98
N LYS A 255 -11.71 -17.69 -32.46
CA LYS A 255 -10.83 -18.85 -32.27
C LYS A 255 -10.00 -18.70 -30.98
N GLY A 256 -10.72 -18.75 -29.86
CA GLY A 256 -10.29 -18.41 -28.51
C GLY A 256 -11.18 -17.30 -27.95
N VAL A 257 -11.88 -17.54 -26.84
CA VAL A 257 -12.83 -16.57 -26.27
C VAL A 257 -12.11 -15.29 -25.83
N ALA A 258 -10.90 -15.42 -25.28
CA ALA A 258 -9.91 -14.35 -25.19
C ALA A 258 -8.96 -14.37 -26.38
N ASP A 259 -8.58 -13.21 -26.91
CA ASP A 259 -7.58 -13.10 -27.99
C ASP A 259 -6.19 -13.51 -27.51
N GLY A 260 -5.88 -13.31 -26.23
CA GLY A 260 -4.60 -13.67 -25.66
C GLY A 260 -4.65 -14.09 -24.20
N LEU A 261 -3.91 -15.16 -23.87
CA LEU A 261 -3.73 -15.65 -22.51
C LEU A 261 -2.25 -15.55 -22.11
N THR A 262 -1.94 -14.55 -21.30
CA THR A 262 -0.62 -14.32 -20.71
C THR A 262 -0.54 -14.99 -19.34
N ILE A 263 0.30 -16.01 -19.23
CA ILE A 263 0.57 -16.72 -17.99
C ILE A 263 1.92 -16.28 -17.44
N TYR A 264 1.98 -16.01 -16.14
CA TYR A 264 3.22 -15.59 -15.49
C TYR A 264 3.29 -16.02 -14.03
N SER A 265 4.50 -16.10 -13.50
CA SER A 265 4.83 -16.40 -12.11
C SER A 265 5.78 -15.35 -11.53
N ASN A 266 6.20 -15.54 -10.29
CA ASN A 266 7.22 -14.70 -9.65
C ASN A 266 8.66 -15.13 -9.94
N VAL A 267 8.85 -16.10 -10.84
CA VAL A 267 10.17 -16.62 -11.22
C VAL A 267 10.34 -16.52 -12.74
N ASN A 268 11.39 -15.83 -13.18
CA ASN A 268 11.69 -15.74 -14.60
C ASN A 268 12.42 -16.99 -15.14
N GLU A 269 12.49 -17.13 -16.46
CA GLU A 269 13.15 -18.28 -17.10
C GLU A 269 14.61 -18.46 -16.66
N ASN A 270 15.29 -17.36 -16.33
CA ASN A 270 16.67 -17.32 -15.84
C ASN A 270 16.80 -17.66 -14.34
N GLY A 271 15.71 -17.96 -13.63
CA GLY A 271 15.70 -18.35 -12.22
C GLY A 271 15.70 -17.18 -11.22
N LEU A 272 15.54 -15.93 -11.69
CA LEU A 272 15.35 -14.78 -10.80
C LEU A 272 13.97 -14.86 -10.16
N THR A 273 13.94 -14.94 -8.83
CA THR A 273 12.72 -14.88 -8.03
C THR A 273 12.52 -13.46 -7.54
N ILE A 274 11.32 -12.91 -7.71
CA ILE A 274 10.94 -11.59 -7.22
C ILE A 274 9.80 -11.69 -6.20
N ASN A 275 9.63 -10.64 -5.41
CA ASN A 275 8.52 -10.58 -4.47
C ASN A 275 7.18 -10.43 -5.21
N SER A 276 6.30 -11.42 -5.09
CA SER A 276 5.03 -11.44 -5.80
C SER A 276 3.98 -10.45 -5.27
N LEU A 277 4.15 -9.94 -4.05
CA LEU A 277 3.20 -9.01 -3.41
C LEU A 277 3.54 -7.54 -3.70
N SER A 278 4.82 -7.20 -3.83
CA SER A 278 5.29 -5.81 -3.97
C SER A 278 5.96 -5.48 -5.30
N GLU A 279 6.71 -6.42 -5.89
CA GLU A 279 7.51 -6.18 -7.11
C GLU A 279 6.79 -6.66 -8.36
N LEU A 280 6.28 -7.89 -8.36
CA LEU A 280 5.62 -8.47 -9.54
C LEU A 280 4.43 -7.62 -10.04
N PRO A 281 3.55 -7.05 -9.20
CA PRO A 281 2.48 -6.19 -9.69
C PRO A 281 2.98 -4.95 -10.42
N LYS A 282 4.10 -4.37 -9.98
CA LYS A 282 4.76 -3.24 -10.64
C LYS A 282 5.31 -3.64 -12.01
N ILE A 283 5.90 -4.83 -12.12
CA ILE A 283 6.46 -5.34 -13.37
C ILE A 283 5.36 -5.65 -14.40
N VAL A 284 4.24 -6.24 -13.96
CA VAL A 284 3.06 -6.43 -14.82
C VAL A 284 2.55 -5.07 -15.27
N SER A 285 2.33 -4.14 -14.33
CA SER A 285 1.94 -2.76 -14.62
C SER A 285 2.87 -2.11 -15.64
N ASP A 286 4.18 -2.27 -15.49
CA ASP A 286 5.17 -1.66 -16.37
C ASP A 286 5.10 -2.19 -17.79
N TYR A 287 4.89 -3.49 -17.92
CA TYR A 287 4.70 -4.13 -19.21
C TYR A 287 3.42 -3.67 -19.90
N ILE A 288 2.31 -3.55 -19.17
CA ILE A 288 1.04 -3.06 -19.71
C ILE A 288 1.13 -1.59 -20.11
N PHE A 289 1.77 -0.77 -19.27
CA PHE A 289 2.00 0.64 -19.56
C PHE A 289 2.79 0.81 -20.86
N ALA A 290 3.88 0.04 -21.00
CA ALA A 290 4.67 0.06 -22.24
C ALA A 290 3.87 -0.41 -23.45
N ARG A 291 3.06 -1.47 -23.31
CA ARG A 291 2.17 -1.95 -24.38
C ARG A 291 1.16 -0.89 -24.82
N ILE A 292 0.58 -0.12 -23.89
CA ILE A 292 -0.47 0.86 -24.18
C ILE A 292 0.11 2.16 -24.76
N PHE A 293 1.23 2.65 -24.21
CA PHE A 293 1.72 4.00 -24.49
C PHE A 293 3.01 4.06 -25.32
N PHE A 294 3.80 2.99 -25.38
CA PHE A 294 5.12 3.01 -26.05
C PHE A 294 5.17 2.15 -27.31
N VAL A 295 4.29 1.17 -27.44
CA VAL A 295 4.19 0.32 -28.63
C VAL A 295 3.06 0.85 -29.52
N ASN A 296 3.40 1.64 -30.53
CA ASN A 296 2.45 2.13 -31.51
C ASN A 296 2.15 1.04 -32.56
N ASP A 297 0.87 0.71 -32.73
CA ASP A 297 0.38 -0.28 -33.70
C ASP A 297 0.61 0.15 -35.16
N GLU A 298 0.70 1.46 -35.42
CA GLU A 298 0.87 2.02 -36.77
C GLU A 298 2.35 1.99 -37.22
N ASP A 299 3.28 1.86 -36.27
CA ASP A 299 4.70 1.79 -36.57
C ASP A 299 5.08 0.36 -37.03
N GLN A 300 5.34 0.19 -38.32
CA GLN A 300 5.69 -1.12 -38.91
C GLN A 300 6.86 -1.82 -38.22
N ILE A 301 7.78 -1.07 -37.60
CA ILE A 301 8.90 -1.62 -36.82
C ILE A 301 8.42 -2.45 -35.62
N ASN A 302 7.22 -2.21 -35.09
CA ASN A 302 6.65 -2.96 -33.97
C ASN A 302 5.90 -4.23 -34.42
N SER A 303 5.82 -4.53 -35.72
CA SER A 303 4.95 -5.60 -36.24
C SER A 303 5.19 -6.97 -35.62
N ASP A 304 6.44 -7.28 -35.27
CA ASP A 304 6.79 -8.58 -34.69
C ASP A 304 6.30 -8.73 -33.24
N ILE A 305 6.40 -7.67 -32.43
CA ILE A 305 5.91 -7.70 -31.04
C ILE A 305 4.38 -7.67 -31.01
N ILE A 306 3.75 -6.90 -31.90
CA ILE A 306 2.29 -6.83 -32.03
C ILE A 306 1.72 -8.20 -32.42
N ARG A 307 2.35 -8.87 -33.40
CA ARG A 307 2.01 -10.24 -33.78
C ARG A 307 2.12 -11.22 -32.61
N ALA A 308 3.14 -11.06 -31.76
CA ALA A 308 3.31 -11.89 -30.56
C ALA A 308 2.22 -11.61 -29.50
N TYR A 309 1.80 -10.35 -29.33
CA TYR A 309 0.70 -9.98 -28.44
C TYR A 309 -0.66 -10.52 -28.91
N ASN A 310 -0.89 -10.49 -30.22
CA ASN A 310 -2.19 -10.80 -30.85
C ASN A 310 -2.29 -12.25 -31.36
N PHE A 311 -1.23 -13.04 -31.25
CA PHE A 311 -1.15 -14.40 -31.81
C PHE A 311 -1.46 -14.46 -33.33
N GLU A 312 -1.04 -13.45 -34.08
CA GLU A 312 -1.27 -13.42 -35.53
C GLU A 312 -0.43 -14.50 -36.25
N ASN A 313 -0.96 -15.04 -37.34
CA ASN A 313 -0.34 -16.10 -38.14
C ASN A 313 -0.07 -17.40 -37.35
N MET A 314 -0.95 -17.75 -36.42
CA MET A 314 -0.84 -18.97 -35.61
C MET A 314 -1.97 -19.98 -35.78
N ASP A 315 -3.02 -19.64 -36.53
CA ASP A 315 -4.23 -20.46 -36.60
C ASP A 315 -3.96 -21.91 -37.05
N ASP A 316 -3.04 -22.13 -37.98
CA ASP A 316 -2.68 -23.46 -38.51
C ASP A 316 -2.08 -24.41 -37.46
N PHE A 317 -1.61 -23.87 -36.34
CA PHE A 317 -0.98 -24.64 -35.26
C PHE A 317 -1.36 -24.10 -33.88
N ALA A 318 -2.53 -23.46 -33.76
CA ALA A 318 -3.00 -22.87 -32.51
C ALA A 318 -3.51 -23.89 -31.50
N LEU A 319 -3.81 -25.11 -31.95
CA LEU A 319 -4.46 -26.15 -31.15
C LEU A 319 -3.64 -27.44 -31.17
N GLU A 320 -3.81 -28.24 -30.12
CA GLU A 320 -3.39 -29.64 -30.08
C GLU A 320 -4.61 -30.54 -30.00
N TYR A 321 -4.58 -31.62 -30.77
CA TYR A 321 -5.60 -32.65 -30.84
C TYR A 321 -5.32 -33.78 -29.86
N ASN A 322 -6.38 -34.36 -29.32
CA ASN A 322 -6.30 -35.43 -28.34
C ASN A 322 -5.56 -36.64 -28.91
N GLU A 323 -4.39 -36.96 -28.37
CA GLU A 323 -3.52 -38.04 -28.84
C GLU A 323 -4.13 -39.45 -28.72
N ALA A 324 -5.03 -39.66 -27.76
CA ALA A 324 -5.68 -40.95 -27.50
C ALA A 324 -7.01 -41.12 -28.25
N ALA A 325 -7.53 -40.07 -28.89
CA ALA A 325 -8.76 -40.14 -29.65
C ALA A 325 -8.52 -40.71 -31.05
N ASN A 326 -9.52 -41.44 -31.56
CA ASN A 326 -9.63 -41.75 -32.98
C ASN A 326 -10.50 -40.69 -33.69
N PRO A 327 -10.36 -40.53 -35.02
CA PRO A 327 -11.25 -39.66 -35.79
C PRO A 327 -12.72 -40.01 -35.54
N GLN A 328 -13.54 -38.97 -35.34
CA GLN A 328 -14.99 -39.10 -35.26
C GLN A 328 -15.57 -39.48 -36.63
N SER A 329 -16.87 -39.75 -36.70
CA SER A 329 -17.56 -40.15 -37.94
C SER A 329 -17.47 -39.11 -39.06
N ASP A 330 -17.24 -37.84 -38.73
CA ASP A 330 -16.99 -36.73 -39.66
C ASP A 330 -15.50 -36.55 -40.02
N GLY A 331 -14.63 -37.45 -39.55
CA GLY A 331 -13.19 -37.43 -39.75
C GLY A 331 -12.41 -36.49 -38.84
N ARG A 332 -13.08 -35.75 -37.92
CA ARG A 332 -12.41 -34.79 -37.04
C ARG A 332 -11.86 -35.47 -35.79
N ILE A 333 -10.70 -35.01 -35.34
CA ILE A 333 -10.13 -35.42 -34.06
C ILE A 333 -10.51 -34.37 -33.01
N PRO A 334 -10.96 -34.75 -31.81
CA PRO A 334 -11.26 -33.81 -30.74
C PRO A 334 -10.05 -32.95 -30.37
N VAL A 335 -10.27 -31.66 -30.19
CA VAL A 335 -9.26 -30.74 -29.67
C VAL A 335 -9.05 -31.03 -28.17
N ALA A 336 -7.80 -31.03 -27.75
CA ALA A 336 -7.42 -31.20 -26.34
C ALA A 336 -6.93 -29.88 -25.73
N ARG A 337 -6.09 -29.13 -26.42
CA ARG A 337 -5.35 -28.01 -25.81
C ARG A 337 -5.18 -26.83 -26.74
N THR A 338 -5.03 -25.64 -26.15
CA THR A 338 -4.62 -24.44 -26.88
C THR A 338 -3.11 -24.19 -26.75
N LYS A 339 -2.50 -23.67 -27.81
CA LYS A 339 -1.14 -23.10 -27.83
C LYS A 339 -1.15 -21.57 -27.91
N LYS A 340 -2.32 -20.92 -27.91
CA LYS A 340 -2.46 -19.44 -27.86
C LYS A 340 -2.20 -18.91 -26.43
N ILE A 341 -1.01 -19.21 -25.93
CA ILE A 341 -0.52 -18.83 -24.61
C ILE A 341 0.80 -18.11 -24.78
N ASN A 342 1.00 -17.06 -23.98
CA ASN A 342 2.26 -16.35 -23.92
C ASN A 342 2.68 -16.04 -22.49
N SER A 343 3.89 -15.55 -22.34
CA SER A 343 4.41 -14.93 -21.13
C SER A 343 5.28 -13.73 -21.53
N PHE A 344 5.60 -12.88 -20.57
CA PHE A 344 6.28 -11.63 -20.81
C PHE A 344 7.48 -11.44 -19.88
N GLY A 345 8.45 -10.65 -20.34
CA GLY A 345 9.54 -10.08 -19.57
C GLY A 345 9.64 -8.60 -19.93
N ILE A 346 9.98 -7.78 -18.94
CA ILE A 346 10.28 -6.37 -19.18
C ILE A 346 11.51 -5.98 -18.36
N LYS A 347 12.42 -5.26 -19.02
CA LYS A 347 13.51 -4.53 -18.38
C LYS A 347 13.47 -3.06 -18.75
N ARG A 348 13.77 -2.22 -17.78
CA ARG A 348 13.86 -0.76 -17.94
C ARG A 348 15.22 -0.32 -17.42
N VAL A 349 16.03 0.24 -18.29
CA VAL A 349 17.26 0.94 -17.94
C VAL A 349 16.93 2.42 -17.98
N MET A 350 16.88 3.06 -16.82
CA MET A 350 16.32 4.40 -16.73
C MET A 350 17.13 5.33 -15.84
N TYR A 351 17.01 6.62 -16.14
CA TYR A 351 17.40 7.69 -15.24
C TYR A 351 16.21 7.97 -14.30
N PRO A 352 16.34 7.76 -12.99
CA PRO A 352 15.21 7.80 -12.06
C PRO A 352 14.83 9.25 -11.68
N GLU A 353 14.37 10.03 -12.64
CA GLU A 353 14.12 11.48 -12.48
C GLU A 353 13.18 11.77 -11.30
N LEU A 354 12.08 11.03 -11.16
CA LEU A 354 11.12 11.24 -10.06
C LEU A 354 11.72 10.94 -8.68
N ARG A 355 12.54 9.88 -8.57
CA ARG A 355 13.23 9.54 -7.31
C ARG A 355 14.21 10.65 -6.94
N ILE A 356 14.97 11.15 -7.91
CA ILE A 356 15.96 12.22 -7.73
C ILE A 356 15.26 13.51 -7.31
N LEU A 357 14.18 13.89 -8.00
CA LEU A 357 13.37 15.04 -7.63
C LEU A 357 12.81 14.92 -6.21
N LYS A 358 12.27 13.76 -5.83
CA LYS A 358 11.82 13.50 -4.45
C LYS A 358 12.99 13.63 -3.48
N HIS A 359 14.12 13.00 -3.74
CA HIS A 359 15.28 13.06 -2.87
C HIS A 359 15.70 14.51 -2.61
N ILE A 360 15.91 15.31 -3.66
CA ILE A 360 16.24 16.74 -3.56
C ILE A 360 15.17 17.49 -2.75
N THR A 361 13.89 17.27 -3.07
CA THR A 361 12.76 17.95 -2.42
C THR A 361 12.74 17.66 -0.91
N TYR A 362 12.84 16.41 -0.50
CA TYR A 362 12.82 16.04 0.92
C TYR A 362 14.10 16.47 1.65
N THR A 363 15.27 16.45 0.99
CA THR A 363 16.53 16.96 1.56
C THR A 363 16.50 18.48 1.76
N VAL A 364 15.92 19.24 0.82
CA VAL A 364 15.69 20.69 0.98
C VAL A 364 14.62 20.94 2.06
N GLY A 365 13.56 20.13 2.08
CA GLY A 365 12.49 20.18 3.09
C GLY A 365 13.00 19.95 4.51
N GLU A 366 13.95 19.02 4.69
CA GLU A 366 14.65 18.81 5.95
C GLU A 366 15.35 20.10 6.44
N SER A 367 16.05 20.80 5.54
CA SER A 367 16.70 22.08 5.87
C SER A 367 15.68 23.17 6.24
N VAL A 368 14.52 23.18 5.59
CA VAL A 368 13.41 24.06 5.98
C VAL A 368 12.89 23.72 7.40
N LEU A 369 12.74 22.45 7.74
CA LEU A 369 12.32 22.04 9.08
C LEU A 369 13.37 22.40 10.15
N TYR A 370 14.67 22.33 9.82
CA TYR A 370 15.72 22.86 10.70
C TYR A 370 15.60 24.37 10.91
N GLN A 371 15.18 25.12 9.88
CA GLN A 371 14.88 26.53 10.03
C GLN A 371 13.67 26.77 10.95
N PHE A 372 12.63 25.94 10.88
CA PHE A 372 11.47 26.03 11.78
C PHE A 372 11.88 25.73 13.23
N LYS A 373 12.71 24.71 13.42
CA LYS A 373 13.08 24.20 14.74
C LYS A 373 14.14 25.04 15.45
N TYR A 374 15.20 25.42 14.74
CA TYR A 374 16.38 26.07 15.32
C TYR A 374 16.69 27.45 14.76
N ASN A 375 16.30 27.74 13.53
CA ASN A 375 16.60 28.99 12.82
C ASN A 375 18.11 29.38 12.89
N ASN A 376 18.99 28.40 12.67
CA ASN A 376 20.44 28.55 12.80
C ASN A 376 21.13 28.41 11.44
N TRP A 377 21.53 29.52 10.83
CA TRP A 377 22.21 29.55 9.52
C TRP A 377 23.74 29.46 9.65
N ARG A 378 24.38 28.63 8.82
CA ARG A 378 25.84 28.57 8.64
C ARG A 378 26.20 28.72 7.16
N GLU A 379 27.17 29.58 6.85
CA GLU A 379 27.49 30.01 5.46
C GLU A 379 27.72 28.86 4.47
N ASN A 380 28.26 27.71 4.88
CA ASN A 380 28.55 26.58 3.99
C ASN A 380 27.67 25.33 4.24
N GLN A 381 26.66 25.44 5.09
CA GLN A 381 25.78 24.31 5.45
C GLN A 381 24.29 24.65 5.33
N GLY A 382 23.94 25.95 5.25
CA GLY A 382 22.57 26.40 5.31
C GLY A 382 22.01 26.35 6.73
N PHE A 383 20.72 26.03 6.86
CA PHE A 383 20.10 25.80 8.16
C PHE A 383 20.50 24.44 8.73
N VAL A 384 21.02 24.43 9.96
CA VAL A 384 21.55 23.24 10.63
C VAL A 384 20.64 22.73 11.74
N ASN A 385 20.71 21.42 12.00
CA ASN A 385 20.05 20.71 13.10
C ASN A 385 20.74 20.99 14.46
N GLU A 386 21.00 22.26 14.77
CA GLU A 386 21.70 22.66 15.97
C GLU A 386 21.15 23.98 16.50
N GLU A 387 21.08 24.09 17.83
CA GLU A 387 20.58 25.30 18.47
C GLU A 387 21.51 26.51 18.27
N LYS A 388 20.90 27.69 18.12
CA LYS A 388 21.60 28.97 18.17
C LYS A 388 21.94 29.33 19.62
N ASN A 389 23.20 29.67 19.88
CA ASN A 389 23.60 30.20 21.18
C ASN A 389 23.12 31.66 21.32
N LYS A 390 22.18 31.90 22.24
CA LYS A 390 21.49 33.19 22.43
C LYS A 390 21.08 33.35 23.91
N ASP A 391 21.16 34.56 24.44
CA ASP A 391 20.66 34.89 25.78
C ASP A 391 19.20 35.34 25.71
N TYR A 392 18.30 34.35 25.80
CA TYR A 392 16.85 34.57 25.70
C TYR A 392 16.30 35.42 26.85
N ARG A 393 16.90 35.34 28.05
CA ARG A 393 16.40 36.08 29.21
C ARG A 393 16.59 37.58 29.02
N LYS A 394 17.79 37.99 28.59
CA LYS A 394 18.10 39.40 28.34
C LYS A 394 17.24 40.01 27.22
N GLU A 395 16.93 39.22 26.19
CA GLU A 395 16.18 39.72 25.04
C GLU A 395 14.68 39.87 25.33
N TYR A 396 14.07 38.87 25.96
CA TYR A 396 12.62 38.84 26.15
C TYR A 396 12.14 39.46 27.45
N PHE A 397 12.92 39.40 28.54
CA PHE A 397 12.47 39.80 29.88
C PHE A 397 13.00 41.18 30.29
N ASN A 398 12.86 42.14 29.37
CA ASN A 398 13.09 43.57 29.65
C ASN A 398 11.79 44.24 30.12
N LYS A 399 11.89 45.46 30.69
CA LYS A 399 10.73 46.16 31.26
C LYS A 399 9.61 46.43 30.25
N ASP A 400 9.97 46.77 29.01
CA ASP A 400 9.01 47.13 27.96
C ASP A 400 8.19 45.90 27.54
N ASN A 401 8.85 44.75 27.35
CA ASN A 401 8.17 43.50 27.05
C ASN A 401 7.30 43.01 28.20
N LEU A 402 7.76 43.10 29.46
CA LEU A 402 6.94 42.73 30.61
C LEU A 402 5.68 43.58 30.72
N SER A 403 5.78 44.87 30.38
CA SER A 403 4.61 45.75 30.35
C SER A 403 3.68 45.42 29.18
N ASN A 404 4.23 45.19 27.98
CA ASN A 404 3.44 44.76 26.81
C ASN A 404 2.73 43.42 27.04
N TRP A 405 3.35 42.52 27.80
CA TRP A 405 2.78 41.24 28.23
C TRP A 405 1.91 41.35 29.49
N MET A 406 1.69 42.56 30.02
CA MET A 406 0.86 42.81 31.20
C MET A 406 1.32 42.04 32.45
N LEU A 407 2.63 41.80 32.56
CA LEU A 407 3.29 41.14 33.69
C LEU A 407 3.93 42.13 34.67
N ASP A 408 3.79 43.44 34.42
CA ASP A 408 4.22 44.47 35.35
C ASP A 408 3.24 44.64 36.53
N ASP A 409 3.71 45.32 37.58
CA ASP A 409 2.90 45.53 38.79
C ASP A 409 1.61 46.33 38.51
N LEU A 410 1.62 47.22 37.53
CA LEU A 410 0.51 48.12 37.25
C LEU A 410 -0.70 47.34 36.70
N HIS A 411 -0.46 46.39 35.81
CA HIS A 411 -1.51 45.52 35.28
C HIS A 411 -1.94 44.48 36.33
N LEU A 412 -0.98 43.86 37.04
CA LEU A 412 -1.27 42.83 38.02
C LEU A 412 -2.12 43.33 39.21
N THR A 413 -2.01 44.62 39.54
CA THR A 413 -2.79 45.28 40.61
C THR A 413 -4.10 45.93 40.11
N LEU A 414 -4.38 45.88 38.80
CA LEU A 414 -5.48 46.61 38.15
C LEU A 414 -5.41 48.13 38.33
N ASP A 415 -4.21 48.68 38.53
CA ASP A 415 -3.98 50.12 38.38
C ASP A 415 -4.03 50.52 36.89
N VAL A 416 -3.73 49.57 35.98
CA VAL A 416 -4.12 49.58 34.55
C VAL A 416 -5.06 48.40 34.28
N LYS A 417 -6.02 48.59 33.37
CA LYS A 417 -6.89 47.51 32.91
C LYS A 417 -6.13 46.43 32.13
N ILE A 418 -6.62 45.19 32.23
CA ILE A 418 -6.15 44.05 31.43
C ILE A 418 -7.11 43.78 30.27
N LEU A 419 -8.41 43.78 30.57
CA LEU A 419 -9.46 43.52 29.57
C LEU A 419 -9.81 44.82 28.84
N GLU A 420 -9.88 44.76 27.51
CA GLU A 420 -10.26 45.93 26.71
C GLU A 420 -11.69 46.43 27.00
N SER A 421 -12.57 45.52 27.43
CA SER A 421 -13.95 45.82 27.84
C SER A 421 -14.05 46.64 29.13
N ASP A 422 -12.98 46.73 29.91
CA ASP A 422 -12.95 47.52 31.14
C ASP A 422 -12.77 49.02 30.85
N ALA A 423 -13.40 49.84 31.69
CA ALA A 423 -13.26 51.29 31.63
C ALA A 423 -11.85 51.75 32.01
N ASP A 424 -11.41 52.85 31.40
CA ASP A 424 -10.16 53.51 31.76
C ASP A 424 -10.36 54.36 33.02
N TYR A 425 -9.56 54.06 34.04
CA TYR A 425 -9.59 54.78 35.31
C TYR A 425 -8.26 55.51 35.54
N PRO A 426 -8.28 56.64 36.27
CA PRO A 426 -7.04 57.24 36.78
C PRO A 426 -6.30 56.27 37.69
N ARG A 427 -4.99 56.53 37.87
CA ARG A 427 -4.14 55.76 38.76
C ARG A 427 -4.64 55.87 40.20
N PHE A 428 -4.36 54.87 41.04
CA PHE A 428 -4.83 54.88 42.43
C PHE A 428 -4.40 56.15 43.18
N ASN A 429 -3.12 56.54 43.07
CA ASN A 429 -2.62 57.74 43.73
C ASN A 429 -3.26 59.02 43.18
N GLU A 430 -3.39 59.14 41.85
CA GLU A 430 -4.06 60.27 41.19
C GLU A 430 -5.51 60.39 41.65
N TYR A 431 -6.25 59.28 41.70
CA TYR A 431 -7.62 59.24 42.17
C TYR A 431 -7.75 59.75 43.60
N TRP A 432 -6.95 59.23 44.53
CA TRP A 432 -7.04 59.62 45.95
C TRP A 432 -6.56 61.05 46.18
N HIS A 433 -5.55 61.50 45.44
CA HIS A 433 -5.06 62.86 45.47
C HIS A 433 -6.13 63.85 45.01
N ASP A 434 -6.79 63.56 43.88
CA ASP A 434 -7.87 64.39 43.34
C ASP A 434 -9.06 64.49 44.31
N LYS A 435 -9.39 63.41 45.03
CA LYS A 435 -10.45 63.45 46.06
C LYS A 435 -10.03 64.24 47.29
N ALA A 436 -8.81 64.04 47.78
CA ALA A 436 -8.30 64.77 48.93
C ALA A 436 -8.27 66.29 48.68
N ILE A 437 -7.81 66.72 47.51
CA ILE A 437 -7.78 68.14 47.11
C ILE A 437 -9.19 68.65 46.80
N GLY A 438 -9.99 67.89 46.06
CA GLY A 438 -11.31 68.32 45.59
C GLY A 438 -12.30 68.63 46.73
N TYR A 439 -12.22 67.89 47.84
CA TYR A 439 -13.13 68.04 48.98
C TYR A 439 -12.52 68.78 50.18
N ALA A 440 -11.26 69.18 50.11
CA ALA A 440 -10.56 69.88 51.17
C ALA A 440 -11.25 71.19 51.63
N GLU A 441 -11.73 72.02 50.71
CA GLU A 441 -12.39 73.28 51.07
C GLU A 441 -13.79 73.08 51.66
N GLU A 442 -14.44 71.98 51.31
CA GLU A 442 -15.75 71.62 51.87
C GLU A 442 -15.60 71.12 53.31
N ALA A 443 -14.66 70.21 53.56
CA ALA A 443 -14.38 69.67 54.88
C ALA A 443 -13.95 70.74 55.90
N LYS A 444 -13.29 71.84 55.45
CA LYS A 444 -12.95 72.99 56.30
C LYS A 444 -14.14 73.67 56.98
N LYS A 445 -15.37 73.46 56.50
CA LYS A 445 -16.59 74.07 57.07
C LYS A 445 -17.10 73.33 58.31
N ALA A 446 -16.63 72.11 58.57
CA ALA A 446 -17.03 71.32 59.72
C ALA A 446 -16.29 71.74 61.00
N ASP A 447 -16.85 71.36 62.16
CA ASP A 447 -16.24 71.62 63.47
C ASP A 447 -14.88 70.91 63.64
N CYS A 448 -14.71 69.76 62.98
CA CYS A 448 -13.45 69.02 62.91
C CYS A 448 -13.05 68.73 61.45
N PRO A 449 -12.34 69.65 60.79
CA PRO A 449 -12.02 69.54 59.37
C PRO A 449 -11.22 68.30 58.93
N LEU A 450 -10.37 67.77 59.81
CA LEU A 450 -9.54 66.59 59.49
C LEU A 450 -10.40 65.33 59.48
N ASN A 451 -11.19 65.11 60.54
CA ASN A 451 -12.10 63.98 60.64
C ASN A 451 -13.16 64.02 59.53
N GLU A 452 -13.64 65.21 59.16
CA GLU A 452 -14.61 65.34 58.08
C GLU A 452 -14.00 64.95 56.72
N LEU A 453 -12.77 65.39 56.42
CA LEU A 453 -12.10 65.00 55.18
C LEU A 453 -11.83 63.49 55.14
N ASP A 454 -11.43 62.90 56.27
CA ASP A 454 -11.25 61.45 56.40
C ASP A 454 -12.57 60.69 56.22
N ASN A 455 -13.69 61.18 56.81
CA ASN A 455 -15.02 60.60 56.62
C ASN A 455 -15.44 60.61 55.14
N ILE A 456 -15.26 61.73 54.45
CA ILE A 456 -15.57 61.85 53.01
C ILE A 456 -14.73 60.86 52.21
N MET A 457 -13.41 60.82 52.44
CA MET A 457 -12.55 59.86 51.74
C MET A 457 -12.91 58.40 52.05
N GLY A 458 -13.32 58.11 53.29
CA GLY A 458 -13.83 56.82 53.72
C GLY A 458 -15.13 56.43 53.00
N GLU A 459 -16.05 57.37 52.80
CA GLU A 459 -17.25 57.16 51.99
C GLU A 459 -16.89 56.86 50.53
N PHE A 460 -15.93 57.60 49.94
CA PHE A 460 -15.43 57.31 48.60
C PHE A 460 -14.81 55.91 48.50
N TYR A 461 -14.05 55.50 49.51
CA TYR A 461 -13.48 54.15 49.59
C TYR A 461 -14.56 53.06 49.66
N LEU A 462 -15.62 53.29 50.42
CA LEU A 462 -16.68 52.30 50.63
C LEU A 462 -17.67 52.21 49.47
N GLN A 463 -17.97 53.31 48.78
CA GLN A 463 -19.13 53.38 47.87
C GLN A 463 -18.87 53.94 46.47
N HIS A 464 -17.78 54.69 46.25
CA HIS A 464 -17.65 55.50 45.02
C HIS A 464 -16.39 55.24 44.21
N PHE A 465 -15.36 54.62 44.79
CA PHE A 465 -14.18 54.21 44.06
C PHE A 465 -14.60 53.29 42.90
N ARG A 466 -14.34 53.75 41.67
CA ARG A 466 -14.74 53.07 40.42
C ARG A 466 -16.22 52.64 40.43
N GLU A 467 -17.10 53.53 40.91
CA GLU A 467 -18.57 53.40 40.95
C GLU A 467 -19.17 52.45 42.01
N GLU A 468 -18.36 51.63 42.70
CA GLU A 468 -18.88 50.62 43.63
C GLU A 468 -18.14 50.52 44.97
N GLY A 469 -17.00 51.21 45.12
CA GLY A 469 -16.13 51.11 46.29
C GLY A 469 -15.01 50.07 46.10
N VAL A 470 -13.91 50.23 46.84
CA VAL A 470 -12.67 49.46 46.61
C VAL A 470 -12.87 47.96 46.86
N GLU A 471 -13.48 47.58 47.98
CA GLU A 471 -13.71 46.18 48.32
C GLU A 471 -14.68 45.48 47.36
N ALA A 472 -15.74 46.19 46.94
CA ALA A 472 -16.71 45.67 45.98
C ALA A 472 -16.06 45.48 44.61
N PHE A 473 -15.25 46.45 44.17
CA PHE A 473 -14.50 46.40 42.92
C PHE A 473 -13.59 45.18 42.82
N PHE A 474 -12.68 44.98 43.77
CA PHE A 474 -11.78 43.83 43.73
C PHE A 474 -12.52 42.50 43.87
N ARG A 475 -13.58 42.43 44.71
CA ARG A 475 -14.43 41.24 44.83
C ARG A 475 -15.17 40.90 43.54
N GLY A 476 -15.62 41.92 42.80
CA GLY A 476 -16.22 41.77 41.48
C GLY A 476 -15.20 41.24 40.47
N LYS A 477 -14.02 41.88 40.40
CA LYS A 477 -12.93 41.52 39.49
C LYS A 477 -12.32 40.15 39.75
N GLU A 478 -12.38 39.64 40.98
CA GLU A 478 -11.95 38.27 41.30
C GLU A 478 -12.65 37.21 40.43
N ARG A 479 -13.91 37.45 40.03
CA ARG A 479 -14.65 36.54 39.14
C ARG A 479 -14.11 36.54 37.70
N ALA A 480 -13.47 37.63 37.29
CA ALA A 480 -12.88 37.81 35.96
C ALA A 480 -11.41 37.35 35.88
N ILE A 481 -10.77 36.96 36.99
CA ILE A 481 -9.39 36.45 37.02
C ILE A 481 -9.12 35.36 35.96
N PRO A 482 -10.00 34.35 35.76
CA PRO A 482 -9.78 33.34 34.73
C PRO A 482 -9.76 33.91 33.30
N GLU A 483 -10.51 34.98 33.04
CA GLU A 483 -10.56 35.66 31.75
C GLU A 483 -9.32 36.53 31.55
N MET A 484 -8.96 37.34 32.54
CA MET A 484 -7.73 38.15 32.53
C MET A 484 -6.47 37.31 32.31
N ALA A 485 -6.37 36.17 33.00
CA ALA A 485 -5.23 35.26 32.82
C ALA A 485 -5.18 34.64 31.42
N ARG A 486 -6.34 34.41 30.78
CA ARG A 486 -6.40 33.93 29.38
C ARG A 486 -6.04 35.04 28.40
N GLU A 487 -6.45 36.28 28.66
CA GLU A 487 -6.10 37.43 27.82
C GLU A 487 -4.58 37.68 27.82
N ILE A 488 -3.96 37.70 29.01
CA ILE A 488 -2.51 37.81 29.15
C ILE A 488 -1.79 36.70 28.36
N ARG A 489 -2.24 35.45 28.54
CA ARG A 489 -1.70 34.31 27.79
C ARG A 489 -1.86 34.53 26.28
N HIS A 490 -3.04 34.88 25.81
CA HIS A 490 -3.34 35.07 24.39
C HIS A 490 -2.49 36.18 23.76
N LYS A 491 -2.27 37.29 24.48
CA LYS A 491 -1.40 38.39 24.06
C LYS A 491 0.04 37.91 23.83
N ILE A 492 0.58 37.14 24.78
CA ILE A 492 1.93 36.56 24.69
C ILE A 492 2.01 35.54 23.54
N GLU A 493 1.07 34.61 23.45
CA GLU A 493 1.05 33.58 22.41
C GLU A 493 0.98 34.20 21.01
N THR A 494 0.16 35.24 20.83
CA THR A 494 -0.02 35.91 19.54
C THR A 494 1.27 36.59 19.08
N GLU A 495 1.95 37.34 19.96
CA GLU A 495 3.22 37.99 19.60
C GLU A 495 4.30 36.96 19.23
N LEU A 496 4.40 35.88 20.01
CA LEU A 496 5.36 34.80 19.76
C LEU A 496 5.04 34.04 18.47
N TYR A 497 3.76 33.78 18.21
CA TYR A 497 3.29 33.14 16.98
C TYR A 497 3.60 33.99 15.75
N ASP A 498 3.34 35.30 15.78
CA ASP A 498 3.59 36.20 14.65
C ASP A 498 5.08 36.24 14.27
N LYS A 499 5.97 36.28 15.27
CA LYS A 499 7.42 36.20 15.06
C LYS A 499 7.87 34.85 14.49
N TRP A 500 7.27 33.75 14.96
CA TRP A 500 7.56 32.41 14.41
C TRP A 500 7.04 32.24 12.97
N LYS A 501 5.84 32.79 12.69
CA LYS A 501 5.17 32.74 11.38
C LYS A 501 6.00 33.39 10.29
N ILE A 502 6.64 34.52 10.56
CA ILE A 502 7.55 35.19 9.61
C ILE A 502 8.96 34.60 9.59
N GLY A 503 9.27 33.70 10.54
CA GLY A 503 10.55 32.97 10.60
C GLY A 503 11.66 33.67 11.38
N ASP A 504 11.33 34.69 12.19
CA ASP A 504 12.30 35.36 13.07
C ASP A 504 12.62 34.51 14.31
N VAL A 505 11.61 33.79 14.82
CA VAL A 505 11.71 32.95 16.02
C VAL A 505 11.60 31.47 15.66
N SER A 506 12.40 30.64 16.34
CA SER A 506 12.38 29.18 16.19
C SER A 506 11.52 28.49 17.25
N ILE A 507 11.13 27.24 17.02
CA ILE A 507 10.35 26.46 18.01
C ILE A 507 11.15 26.24 19.30
N VAL A 508 12.45 25.96 19.20
CA VAL A 508 13.29 25.80 20.39
C VAL A 508 13.35 27.11 21.18
N GLU A 509 13.38 28.25 20.49
CA GLU A 509 13.31 29.55 21.12
C GLU A 509 11.95 29.76 21.82
N LEU A 510 10.82 29.41 21.17
CA LEU A 510 9.50 29.44 21.81
C LEU A 510 9.47 28.63 23.12
N GLN A 511 9.99 27.40 23.09
CA GLN A 511 10.05 26.51 24.25
C GLN A 511 10.95 27.03 25.38
N LYS A 512 11.98 27.80 25.06
CA LYS A 512 12.84 28.44 26.07
C LYS A 512 12.18 29.66 26.67
N VAL A 513 11.55 30.49 25.84
CA VAL A 513 10.81 31.67 26.31
C VAL A 513 9.62 31.26 27.17
N SER A 514 8.89 30.19 26.82
CA SER A 514 7.77 29.67 27.65
C SER A 514 8.23 29.21 29.04
N LYS A 515 9.37 28.52 29.14
CA LYS A 515 9.95 28.10 30.43
C LYS A 515 10.44 29.29 31.25
N LEU A 516 11.12 30.25 30.62
CA LEU A 516 11.54 31.47 31.30
C LEU A 516 10.33 32.31 31.77
N LEU A 517 9.20 32.26 31.06
CA LEU A 517 7.95 32.91 31.48
C LEU A 517 7.39 32.26 32.75
N LEU A 518 7.47 30.93 32.87
CA LEU A 518 7.09 30.22 34.09
C LEU A 518 8.01 30.59 35.27
N GLU A 519 9.32 30.68 35.04
CA GLU A 519 10.28 31.17 36.04
C GLU A 519 9.95 32.60 36.47
N CYS A 520 9.71 33.49 35.50
CA CYS A 520 9.35 34.88 35.74
C CYS A 520 8.08 35.03 36.58
N VAL A 521 7.02 34.27 36.27
CA VAL A 521 5.79 34.30 37.07
C VAL A 521 6.01 33.69 38.46
N GLY A 522 6.90 32.69 38.60
CA GLY A 522 7.34 32.20 39.91
C GLY A 522 8.05 33.26 40.75
N GLU A 523 8.93 34.04 40.13
CA GLU A 523 9.61 35.19 40.75
C GLU A 523 8.61 36.29 41.13
N ILE A 524 7.67 36.63 40.24
CA ILE A 524 6.58 37.59 40.51
C ILE A 524 5.79 37.15 41.74
N ARG A 525 5.34 35.89 41.81
CA ARG A 525 4.58 35.37 42.96
C ARG A 525 5.35 35.51 44.27
N THR A 526 6.64 35.17 44.27
CA THR A 526 7.50 35.30 45.45
C THR A 526 7.67 36.77 45.86
N ASN A 527 7.81 37.66 44.88
CA ASN A 527 7.94 39.10 45.13
C ASN A 527 6.63 39.75 45.60
N LEU A 528 5.46 39.28 45.13
CA LEU A 528 4.16 39.80 45.54
C LEU A 528 3.87 39.58 47.03
N ASP A 529 4.30 38.46 47.60
CA ASP A 529 4.18 38.24 49.05
C ASP A 529 5.01 39.25 49.86
N LYS A 530 6.23 39.53 49.39
CA LYS A 530 7.06 40.57 50.00
C LYS A 530 6.42 41.95 49.86
N LYS A 531 5.98 42.33 48.65
CA LYS A 531 5.34 43.63 48.39
C LYS A 531 4.08 43.82 49.21
N ALA A 532 3.24 42.80 49.35
CA ALA A 532 2.03 42.87 50.19
C ALA A 532 2.36 43.10 51.67
N ASN A 533 3.43 42.47 52.19
CA ASN A 533 3.89 42.69 53.57
C ASN A 533 4.51 44.08 53.75
N ASP A 534 5.32 44.52 52.78
CA ASP A 534 5.91 45.86 52.79
C ASP A 534 4.80 46.93 52.73
N GLU A 535 3.76 46.72 51.90
CA GLU A 535 2.58 47.59 51.82
C GLU A 535 1.78 47.61 53.12
N LYS A 536 1.69 46.47 53.82
CA LYS A 536 1.03 46.42 55.14
C LYS A 536 1.75 47.29 56.16
N ASN A 537 3.08 47.24 56.19
CA ASN A 537 3.87 48.13 57.04
C ASN A 537 3.68 49.60 56.63
N ASN A 538 3.63 49.90 55.33
CA ASN A 538 3.38 51.23 54.80
C ASN A 538 2.00 51.75 55.23
N TYR A 539 0.95 50.94 55.10
CA TYR A 539 -0.39 51.23 55.57
C TYR A 539 -0.42 51.51 57.09
N ASP A 540 0.24 50.67 57.90
CA ASP A 540 0.28 50.86 59.36
C ASP A 540 1.00 52.17 59.74
N ILE A 541 2.03 52.58 58.99
CA ILE A 541 2.71 53.88 59.16
C ILE A 541 1.77 55.02 58.79
N CYS A 542 1.14 54.96 57.61
CA CYS A 542 0.18 55.99 57.17
C CYS A 542 -0.99 56.14 58.15
N ASP A 543 -1.47 55.04 58.74
CA ASP A 543 -2.56 55.06 59.72
C ASP A 543 -2.11 55.72 61.05
N GLN A 544 -0.89 55.41 61.50
CA GLN A 544 -0.29 56.09 62.67
C GLN A 544 -0.11 57.59 62.43
N ASP A 545 0.39 57.99 61.25
CA ASP A 545 0.54 59.40 60.88
C ASP A 545 -0.81 60.11 60.78
N ARG A 546 -1.83 59.43 60.27
CA ARG A 546 -3.22 59.92 60.21
C ARG A 546 -3.75 60.20 61.61
N GLU A 547 -3.64 59.25 62.53
CA GLU A 547 -4.08 59.40 63.93
C GLU A 547 -3.29 60.48 64.68
N ALA A 548 -1.95 60.49 64.54
CA ALA A 548 -1.08 61.46 65.18
C ALA A 548 -1.40 62.90 64.72
N THR A 549 -1.71 63.09 63.43
CA THR A 549 -2.05 64.41 62.88
C THR A 549 -3.39 64.92 63.42
N VAL A 550 -4.37 64.05 63.63
CA VAL A 550 -5.65 64.38 64.29
C VAL A 550 -5.42 64.73 65.76
N GLU A 551 -4.56 64.00 66.46
CA GLU A 551 -4.21 64.29 67.85
C GLU A 551 -3.50 65.64 67.98
N ASP A 552 -2.51 65.92 67.13
CA ASP A 552 -1.81 67.20 67.07
C ASP A 552 -2.75 68.36 66.74
N TRP A 553 -3.72 68.13 65.86
CA TRP A 553 -4.76 69.11 65.54
C TRP A 553 -5.64 69.44 66.76
N SER A 554 -6.03 68.43 67.53
CA SER A 554 -6.85 68.61 68.74
C SER A 554 -6.14 69.42 69.84
N LYS A 555 -4.79 69.37 69.86
CA LYS A 555 -3.93 70.08 70.83
C LYS A 555 -3.53 71.50 70.39
N LEU A 556 -3.97 71.97 69.21
CA LEU A 556 -3.60 73.30 68.68
C LEU A 556 -4.17 74.46 69.51
N GLY A 557 -3.28 75.23 70.15
CA GLY A 557 -3.62 76.47 70.85
C GLY A 557 -3.87 77.68 69.93
N ILE A 558 -4.52 78.72 70.45
CA ILE A 558 -4.95 79.93 69.72
C ILE A 558 -3.79 80.65 69.00
N LEU A 559 -2.64 80.80 69.65
CA LEU A 559 -1.44 81.43 69.07
C LEU A 559 -0.84 80.63 67.91
N GLN A 560 -0.89 79.30 67.96
CA GLN A 560 -0.37 78.43 66.90
C GLN A 560 -1.25 78.47 65.65
N ARG A 561 -2.57 78.67 65.80
CA ARG A 561 -3.50 78.85 64.68
C ARG A 561 -3.25 80.18 63.94
N MET A 562 -2.87 81.25 64.65
CA MET A 562 -2.59 82.57 64.04
C MET A 562 -1.30 82.63 63.21
N VAL A 563 -0.31 81.76 63.45
CA VAL A 563 0.95 81.69 62.67
C VAL A 563 0.90 80.67 61.53
N GLY A 564 -0.29 80.25 61.10
CA GLY A 564 -0.46 79.39 59.92
C GLY A 564 -0.12 77.91 60.14
N LYS A 565 0.21 77.48 61.37
CA LYS A 565 0.51 76.07 61.68
C LYS A 565 -0.68 75.14 61.38
N GLY A 566 -1.91 75.62 61.56
CA GLY A 566 -3.13 74.89 61.20
C GLY A 566 -3.27 74.67 59.68
N ALA A 567 -3.04 75.70 58.86
CA ALA A 567 -3.12 75.53 57.39
C ALA A 567 -2.08 74.53 56.87
N ARG A 568 -0.88 74.52 57.46
CA ARG A 568 0.18 73.56 57.13
C ARG A 568 -0.19 72.13 57.54
N LEU A 569 -0.62 71.92 58.80
CA LEU A 569 -1.08 70.61 59.27
C LEU A 569 -2.25 70.07 58.44
N TYR A 570 -3.15 70.95 57.96
CA TYR A 570 -4.25 70.55 57.10
C TYR A 570 -3.77 70.07 55.72
N ALA A 571 -2.82 70.78 55.10
CA ALA A 571 -2.22 70.37 53.84
C ALA A 571 -1.39 69.08 53.99
N ASP A 572 -0.65 68.94 55.09
CA ASP A 572 0.07 67.72 55.41
C ASP A 572 -0.92 66.54 55.58
N HIS A 573 -2.06 66.78 56.24
CA HIS A 573 -3.11 65.76 56.40
C HIS A 573 -3.76 65.33 55.07
N GLN A 574 -3.90 66.22 54.08
CA GLN A 574 -4.38 65.84 52.74
C GLN A 574 -3.44 64.84 52.07
N ASN A 575 -2.14 65.06 52.17
CA ASN A 575 -1.14 64.13 51.63
C ASN A 575 -1.16 62.81 52.41
N ILE A 576 -1.24 62.87 53.75
CA ILE A 576 -1.34 61.67 54.60
C ILE A 576 -2.59 60.86 54.25
N LEU A 577 -3.75 61.49 54.04
CA LEU A 577 -4.96 60.77 53.64
C LEU A 577 -4.85 60.22 52.21
N THR A 578 -4.22 60.95 51.29
CA THR A 578 -3.92 60.44 49.94
C THR A 578 -3.08 59.17 50.02
N ASP A 579 -2.00 59.19 50.80
CA ASP A 579 -1.11 58.05 51.00
C ASP A 579 -1.82 56.91 51.73
N TYR A 580 -2.59 57.21 52.79
CA TYR A 580 -3.36 56.23 53.55
C TYR A 580 -4.37 55.49 52.66
N TYR A 581 -5.22 56.19 51.91
CA TYR A 581 -6.22 55.55 51.06
C TYR A 581 -5.61 54.89 49.81
N THR A 582 -4.47 55.39 49.32
CA THR A 582 -3.67 54.71 48.29
C THR A 582 -3.14 53.38 48.81
N SER A 583 -2.43 53.38 49.95
CA SER A 583 -1.91 52.15 50.58
C SER A 583 -3.02 51.17 50.93
N LYS A 584 -4.15 51.67 51.46
CA LYS A 584 -5.33 50.86 51.80
C LYS A 584 -5.98 50.21 50.56
N THR A 585 -5.92 50.88 49.42
CA THR A 585 -6.34 50.32 48.12
C THR A 585 -5.34 49.29 47.63
N MET A 586 -4.04 49.60 47.72
CA MET A 586 -2.94 48.72 47.32
C MET A 586 -2.91 47.40 48.10
N LEU A 587 -3.31 47.38 49.38
CA LEU A 587 -3.44 46.13 50.14
C LEU A 587 -4.38 45.13 49.47
N LEU A 588 -5.55 45.58 49.03
CA LEU A 588 -6.51 44.73 48.30
C LEU A 588 -6.01 44.42 46.90
N ALA A 589 -5.34 45.37 46.25
CA ALA A 589 -4.76 45.20 44.93
C ALA A 589 -3.65 44.14 44.91
N TRP A 590 -2.79 44.09 45.93
CA TRP A 590 -1.74 43.07 46.07
C TRP A 590 -2.32 41.69 46.36
N GLU A 591 -3.36 41.59 47.18
CA GLU A 591 -4.06 40.30 47.41
C GLU A 591 -4.77 39.81 46.13
N PHE A 592 -5.36 40.72 45.36
CA PHE A 592 -5.87 40.42 44.03
C PHE A 592 -4.75 39.93 43.09
N ALA A 593 -3.63 40.66 43.04
CA ALA A 593 -2.47 40.33 42.22
C ALA A 593 -1.92 38.93 42.53
N LYS A 594 -1.89 38.52 43.81
CA LYS A 594 -1.51 37.15 44.22
C LYS A 594 -2.43 36.11 43.61
N LYS A 595 -3.76 36.32 43.66
CA LYS A 595 -4.75 35.41 43.07
C LYS A 595 -4.62 35.35 41.55
N LEU A 596 -4.44 36.51 40.89
CA LEU A 596 -4.22 36.59 39.45
C LEU A 596 -2.92 35.89 39.04
N ALA A 597 -1.79 36.15 39.71
CA ALA A 597 -0.51 35.52 39.42
C ALA A 597 -0.53 34.00 39.63
N ALA A 598 -1.26 33.50 40.62
CA ALA A 598 -1.48 32.07 40.80
C ALA A 598 -2.25 31.45 39.61
N LYS A 599 -3.30 32.13 39.12
CA LYS A 599 -4.05 31.67 37.95
C LYS A 599 -3.24 31.77 36.66
N LEU A 600 -2.46 32.84 36.49
CA LEU A 600 -1.56 33.05 35.37
C LEU A 600 -0.49 31.96 35.29
N SER A 601 0.09 31.55 36.43
CA SER A 601 1.02 30.43 36.50
C SER A 601 0.43 29.14 35.91
N VAL A 602 -0.87 28.90 36.11
CA VAL A 602 -1.58 27.75 35.52
C VAL A 602 -1.78 27.93 34.01
N GLU A 603 -2.21 29.11 33.55
CA GLU A 603 -2.46 29.34 32.11
C GLU A 603 -1.16 29.35 31.29
N LEU A 604 -0.07 29.93 31.80
CA LEU A 604 1.25 29.84 31.15
C LEU A 604 1.82 28.42 31.20
N GLY A 605 1.47 27.63 32.22
CA GLY A 605 1.83 26.21 32.26
C GLY A 605 1.16 25.42 31.14
N LYS A 606 -0.10 25.72 30.83
CA LYS A 606 -0.77 25.14 29.65
C LYS A 606 -0.13 25.60 28.35
N MET A 607 0.21 26.89 28.23
CA MET A 607 0.91 27.42 27.06
C MET A 607 2.25 26.70 26.81
N ASP A 608 3.05 26.44 27.85
CA ASP A 608 4.30 25.68 27.73
C ASP A 608 4.08 24.25 27.21
N VAL A 609 3.04 23.58 27.71
CA VAL A 609 2.63 22.25 27.22
C VAL A 609 2.19 22.31 25.76
N ASP A 610 1.40 23.31 25.39
CA ASP A 610 0.88 23.50 24.03
C ASP A 610 2.00 23.80 23.03
N ILE A 611 2.94 24.69 23.37
CA ILE A 611 4.15 24.96 22.57
C ILE A 611 5.02 23.71 22.46
N SER A 612 5.15 22.93 23.54
CA SER A 612 5.90 21.68 23.54
C SER A 612 5.26 20.64 22.61
N ALA A 613 3.94 20.50 22.63
CA ALA A 613 3.20 19.61 21.75
C ALA A 613 3.33 20.03 20.27
N PHE A 614 3.25 21.33 19.99
CA PHE A 614 3.52 21.87 18.65
C PHE A 614 4.95 21.55 18.19
N GLY A 615 5.95 21.74 19.06
CA GLY A 615 7.33 21.41 18.74
C GLY A 615 7.58 19.92 18.53
N GLN A 616 6.87 19.04 19.25
CA GLN A 616 6.95 17.61 19.04
C GLN A 616 6.44 17.22 17.65
N LYS A 617 5.36 17.83 17.15
CA LYS A 617 4.87 17.57 15.79
C LYS A 617 5.91 17.87 14.71
N ILE A 618 6.71 18.92 14.89
CA ILE A 618 7.79 19.25 13.96
C ILE A 618 8.97 18.29 14.11
N ASN A 619 9.26 17.79 15.32
CA ASN A 619 10.24 16.71 15.49
C ASN A 619 9.80 15.43 14.76
N ASP A 620 8.54 15.02 14.92
CA ASP A 620 7.99 13.84 14.26
C ASP A 620 8.03 14.01 12.71
N ALA A 621 7.78 15.23 12.22
CA ALA A 621 7.90 15.56 10.80
C ALA A 621 9.35 15.49 10.30
N ILE A 622 10.34 15.90 11.10
CA ILE A 622 11.76 15.75 10.78
C ILE A 622 12.12 14.26 10.69
N GLU A 623 11.74 13.44 11.68
CA GLU A 623 12.02 12.00 11.69
C GLU A 623 11.40 11.28 10.48
N GLU A 624 10.15 11.60 10.12
CA GLU A 624 9.52 11.05 8.92
C GLU A 624 10.20 11.55 7.64
N THR A 625 10.64 12.82 7.60
CA THR A 625 11.40 13.38 6.46
C THR A 625 12.73 12.66 6.28
N GLU A 626 13.49 12.44 7.36
CA GLU A 626 14.74 11.68 7.34
C GLU A 626 14.51 10.26 6.81
N ARG A 627 13.42 9.61 7.24
CA ARG A 627 13.01 8.29 6.72
C ARG A 627 12.71 8.32 5.22
N LEU A 628 12.02 9.36 4.74
CA LEU A 628 11.69 9.54 3.33
C LEU A 628 12.92 9.83 2.48
N VAL A 629 13.84 10.68 2.94
CA VAL A 629 15.14 10.92 2.30
C VAL A 629 15.93 9.63 2.18
N ALA A 630 16.00 8.84 3.26
CA ALA A 630 16.68 7.54 3.26
C ALA A 630 16.02 6.54 2.29
N ALA A 631 14.69 6.54 2.19
CA ALA A 631 13.95 5.68 1.27
C ALA A 631 14.16 6.04 -0.22
N GLN A 632 14.56 7.28 -0.53
CA GLN A 632 14.89 7.70 -1.91
C GLN A 632 16.34 7.44 -2.29
N ARG A 633 17.19 6.91 -1.39
CA ARG A 633 18.58 6.56 -1.74
C ARG A 633 18.60 5.45 -2.78
N LYS A 634 19.58 5.48 -3.66
CA LYS A 634 19.79 4.44 -4.67
C LYS A 634 20.09 3.10 -3.99
N ILE A 635 19.22 2.11 -4.19
CA ILE A 635 19.36 0.76 -3.60
C ILE A 635 19.99 -0.22 -4.60
N ASN A 636 19.72 -0.06 -5.90
CA ASN A 636 20.21 -0.99 -6.92
C ASN A 636 21.66 -0.68 -7.34
N LYS A 637 22.40 -1.72 -7.72
CA LYS A 637 23.80 -1.58 -8.18
C LYS A 637 23.92 -1.08 -9.63
N GLY A 638 22.83 -0.55 -10.20
CA GLY A 638 22.78 -0.11 -11.59
C GLY A 638 23.32 -1.15 -12.58
N LEU A 639 24.24 -0.75 -13.45
CA LEU A 639 24.83 -1.60 -14.49
C LEU A 639 25.70 -2.75 -13.95
N GLU A 640 26.11 -2.72 -12.68
CA GLU A 640 26.88 -3.81 -12.06
C GLU A 640 26.02 -5.04 -11.76
N ASP A 641 24.71 -4.83 -11.51
CA ASP A 641 23.73 -5.90 -11.33
C ASP A 641 22.46 -5.64 -12.15
N MET A 642 22.50 -6.13 -13.39
CA MET A 642 21.40 -6.01 -14.33
C MET A 642 20.29 -7.06 -14.14
N LYS A 643 20.28 -7.85 -13.06
CA LYS A 643 19.28 -8.92 -12.87
C LYS A 643 17.86 -8.36 -12.73
N GLY A 644 17.69 -7.28 -11.96
CA GLY A 644 16.40 -6.66 -11.69
C GLY A 644 15.64 -6.19 -12.94
N ALA A 645 14.32 -6.00 -12.80
CA ALA A 645 13.49 -5.46 -13.88
C ALA A 645 13.75 -3.97 -14.14
N ILE A 646 14.09 -3.20 -13.10
CA ILE A 646 14.46 -1.78 -13.20
C ILE A 646 15.94 -1.65 -12.86
N ILE A 647 16.69 -0.99 -13.74
CA ILE A 647 18.12 -0.75 -13.64
C ILE A 647 18.32 0.77 -13.65
N GLU A 648 18.67 1.35 -12.52
CA GLU A 648 18.89 2.79 -12.42
C GLU A 648 20.31 3.19 -12.81
N VAL A 649 20.41 4.11 -13.75
CA VAL A 649 21.68 4.71 -14.17
C VAL A 649 21.62 6.19 -13.82
N SER A 650 22.40 6.59 -12.82
CA SER A 650 22.49 7.97 -12.31
C SER A 650 23.93 8.27 -11.89
N GLU A 651 24.33 9.53 -12.01
CA GLU A 651 25.50 10.09 -11.34
C GLU A 651 25.04 10.89 -10.11
N ASP A 652 25.51 10.50 -8.94
CA ASP A 652 25.05 11.08 -7.68
C ASP A 652 25.78 12.41 -7.38
N ASP A 653 26.94 12.67 -8.00
CA ASP A 653 27.77 13.87 -7.73
C ASP A 653 27.07 15.17 -8.16
N THR A 654 26.56 15.24 -9.40
CA THR A 654 25.86 16.44 -9.91
C THR A 654 24.57 16.73 -9.13
N MET A 655 23.89 15.68 -8.67
CA MET A 655 22.74 15.78 -7.77
C MET A 655 23.15 16.40 -6.43
N ASN A 656 24.20 15.87 -5.79
CA ASN A 656 24.71 16.38 -4.52
C ASN A 656 25.16 17.85 -4.60
N GLU A 657 25.80 18.25 -5.71
CA GLU A 657 26.18 19.64 -5.96
C GLU A 657 24.95 20.55 -6.06
N PHE A 658 23.93 20.17 -6.84
CA PHE A 658 22.71 20.95 -6.98
C PHE A 658 21.95 21.08 -5.66
N GLU A 659 21.86 20.00 -4.87
CA GLU A 659 21.28 20.03 -3.52
C GLU A 659 22.03 20.97 -2.58
N THR A 660 23.36 20.92 -2.61
CA THR A 660 24.22 21.78 -1.79
C THR A 660 24.02 23.25 -2.18
N ASP A 661 24.01 23.55 -3.48
CA ASP A 661 23.79 24.90 -4.00
C ASP A 661 22.43 25.45 -3.54
N LEU A 662 21.36 24.64 -3.55
CA LEU A 662 20.05 25.07 -3.06
C LEU A 662 20.04 25.33 -1.55
N ARG A 663 20.58 24.41 -0.76
CA ARG A 663 20.53 24.47 0.71
C ARG A 663 21.41 25.57 1.30
N THR A 664 22.44 25.98 0.58
CA THR A 664 23.40 27.02 1.02
C THR A 664 23.11 28.40 0.43
N ASP A 665 22.07 28.55 -0.39
CA ASP A 665 21.65 29.85 -0.91
C ASP A 665 20.97 30.70 0.18
N LYS A 666 21.69 31.74 0.61
CA LYS A 666 21.29 32.63 1.71
C LYS A 666 20.09 33.52 1.40
N LEU A 667 19.76 33.71 0.12
CA LEU A 667 18.61 34.50 -0.32
C LEU A 667 17.39 33.63 -0.54
N ASP A 668 17.56 32.48 -1.17
CA ASP A 668 16.45 31.60 -1.52
C ASP A 668 15.93 30.81 -0.31
N MET A 669 16.80 30.21 0.51
CA MET A 669 16.35 29.31 1.57
C MET A 669 15.37 29.93 2.58
N PRO A 670 15.58 31.17 3.08
CA PRO A 670 14.58 31.82 3.94
C PRO A 670 13.23 32.04 3.22
N ASN A 671 13.26 32.38 1.93
CA ASN A 671 12.05 32.56 1.12
C ASN A 671 11.30 31.25 0.87
N ILE A 672 12.03 30.15 0.65
CA ILE A 672 11.47 28.81 0.53
C ILE A 672 10.81 28.41 1.85
N ALA A 673 11.50 28.61 2.97
CA ALA A 673 10.97 28.29 4.30
C ALA A 673 9.71 29.10 4.64
N ARG A 674 9.65 30.38 4.27
CA ARG A 674 8.45 31.21 4.44
C ARG A 674 7.26 30.70 3.61
N GLN A 675 7.46 30.44 2.32
CA GLN A 675 6.40 29.88 1.45
C GLN A 675 5.88 28.54 1.98
N LEU A 676 6.78 27.71 2.51
CA LEU A 676 6.39 26.42 3.06
C LEU A 676 5.60 26.55 4.36
N ARG A 677 5.97 27.47 5.27
CA ARG A 677 5.14 27.82 6.44
C ARG A 677 3.75 28.25 6.02
N GLU A 678 3.66 29.20 5.08
CA GLU A 678 2.37 29.72 4.60
C GLU A 678 1.48 28.60 4.03
N SER A 679 2.07 27.58 3.41
CA SER A 679 1.31 26.44 2.86
C SER A 679 0.80 25.44 3.89
N ILE A 680 1.45 25.33 5.06
CA ILE A 680 1.04 24.38 6.12
C ILE A 680 0.17 25.05 7.20
N LEU A 681 0.13 26.38 7.25
CA LEU A 681 -0.62 27.09 8.27
C LEU A 681 -2.13 27.09 7.95
N PRO A 682 -2.98 26.95 8.98
CA PRO A 682 -4.43 27.02 8.80
C PRO A 682 -4.84 28.43 8.36
N LYS A 683 -5.96 28.52 7.62
CA LYS A 683 -6.53 29.80 7.14
C LYS A 683 -7.32 30.55 8.21
N THR A 684 -7.59 29.92 9.34
CA THR A 684 -8.27 30.49 10.51
C THR A 684 -7.34 31.43 11.27
N GLU A 685 -7.93 32.36 12.03
CA GLU A 685 -7.15 33.20 12.94
C GLU A 685 -6.51 32.35 14.04
N PHE A 686 -5.32 32.77 14.48
CA PHE A 686 -4.59 32.09 15.53
C PHE A 686 -5.30 32.23 16.88
N VAL A 687 -5.57 31.10 17.54
CA VAL A 687 -6.20 31.09 18.86
C VAL A 687 -5.17 30.82 19.96
N ASN A 688 -4.44 29.71 19.85
CA ASN A 688 -3.34 29.31 20.73
C ASN A 688 -2.52 28.18 20.07
N PHE A 689 -1.36 27.83 20.65
CA PHE A 689 -0.50 26.78 20.12
C PHE A 689 -1.12 25.37 20.21
N GLY A 690 -2.04 25.12 21.14
CA GLY A 690 -2.70 23.81 21.29
C GLY A 690 -3.63 23.51 20.12
N ASN A 691 -4.42 24.51 19.70
CA ASN A 691 -5.25 24.43 18.50
C ASN A 691 -4.40 24.32 17.24
N LEU A 692 -3.35 25.15 17.12
CA LEU A 692 -2.42 25.09 16.00
C LEU A 692 -1.78 23.71 15.86
N ALA A 693 -1.35 23.12 16.98
CA ALA A 693 -0.84 21.76 17.00
C ALA A 693 -1.90 20.79 16.48
N ASN A 694 -3.16 20.84 16.92
CA ASN A 694 -4.20 19.92 16.47
C ASN A 694 -4.56 20.07 14.98
N GLU A 695 -4.45 21.28 14.42
CA GLU A 695 -4.82 21.57 13.03
C GLU A 695 -3.76 21.15 12.00
N ILE A 696 -2.48 21.11 12.38
CA ILE A 696 -1.39 20.72 11.47
C ILE A 696 -1.05 19.23 11.65
N SER A 697 -1.06 18.48 10.54
CA SER A 697 -0.63 17.08 10.49
C SER A 697 0.69 16.90 9.74
N ILE A 698 1.36 15.76 9.96
CA ILE A 698 2.58 15.37 9.21
C ILE A 698 2.25 15.20 7.73
N ASP A 699 1.05 14.74 7.39
CA ASP A 699 0.62 14.60 5.99
C ASP A 699 0.45 15.96 5.31
N ASP A 700 0.02 17.01 6.02
CA ASP A 700 -0.05 18.37 5.45
C ASP A 700 1.35 18.91 5.11
N ILE A 701 2.34 18.63 5.96
CA ILE A 701 3.75 18.98 5.70
C ILE A 701 4.28 18.22 4.47
N LYS A 702 3.99 16.91 4.38
CA LYS A 702 4.38 16.09 3.22
C LYS A 702 3.72 16.57 1.93
N ASP A 703 2.45 16.94 1.97
CA ASP A 703 1.74 17.47 0.81
C ASP A 703 2.32 18.83 0.38
N ALA A 704 2.69 19.67 1.35
CA ALA A 704 3.41 20.91 1.06
C ALA A 704 4.78 20.67 0.41
N PHE A 705 5.49 19.59 0.78
CA PHE A 705 6.75 19.22 0.14
C PHE A 705 6.52 18.72 -1.30
N ASP A 706 5.59 17.77 -1.45
CA ASP A 706 5.28 17.13 -2.73
C ASP A 706 4.69 18.10 -3.77
N VAL A 707 4.01 19.16 -3.33
CA VAL A 707 3.37 20.15 -4.22
C VAL A 707 4.20 21.43 -4.29
N THR A 708 4.24 22.21 -3.21
CA THR A 708 4.84 23.54 -3.18
C THR A 708 6.35 23.47 -3.35
N LEU A 709 7.03 22.67 -2.52
CA LEU A 709 8.48 22.60 -2.55
C LEU A 709 9.00 21.95 -3.83
N THR A 710 8.36 20.90 -4.32
CA THR A 710 8.68 20.28 -5.61
C THR A 710 8.63 21.31 -6.75
N GLN A 711 7.60 22.16 -6.78
CA GLN A 711 7.48 23.20 -7.81
C GLN A 711 8.59 24.26 -7.71
N ILE A 712 8.96 24.64 -6.48
CA ILE A 712 10.10 25.53 -6.23
C ILE A 712 11.40 24.90 -6.73
N VAL A 713 11.67 23.64 -6.37
CA VAL A 713 12.86 22.89 -6.81
C VAL A 713 12.94 22.81 -8.32
N ARG A 714 11.83 22.52 -9.01
CA ARG A 714 11.76 22.52 -10.48
C ARG A 714 12.07 23.90 -11.07
N THR A 715 11.48 24.96 -10.51
CA THR A 715 11.73 26.33 -10.98
C THR A 715 13.20 26.71 -10.84
N LYS A 716 13.81 26.41 -9.68
CA LYS A 716 15.23 26.66 -9.43
C LYS A 716 16.17 25.81 -10.27
N HIS A 717 15.78 24.58 -10.56
CA HIS A 717 16.48 23.74 -11.52
C HIS A 717 16.45 24.36 -12.92
N ASP A 718 15.28 24.82 -13.37
CA ASP A 718 15.08 25.34 -14.71
C ASP A 718 15.79 26.67 -14.94
N GLU A 719 15.91 27.52 -13.91
CA GLU A 719 16.78 28.71 -13.91
C GLU A 719 18.25 28.36 -14.19
N LYS A 720 18.69 27.14 -13.83
CA LYS A 720 20.06 26.62 -14.03
C LYS A 720 20.17 25.64 -15.21
N ALA A 721 19.14 25.46 -16.03
CA ALA A 721 19.05 24.39 -17.04
C ALA A 721 20.10 24.43 -18.17
N ASN A 722 20.74 25.59 -18.40
CA ASN A 722 21.84 25.75 -19.36
C ASN A 722 23.23 25.42 -18.78
N SER A 723 23.31 25.02 -17.51
CA SER A 723 24.56 24.62 -16.87
C SER A 723 24.87 23.14 -17.12
N GLU A 724 26.16 22.77 -17.01
CA GLU A 724 26.60 21.37 -16.96
C GLU A 724 26.03 20.61 -15.74
N LYS A 725 25.38 21.32 -14.80
CA LYS A 725 24.79 20.79 -13.56
C LYS A 725 23.32 20.38 -13.67
N LYS A 726 22.80 20.18 -14.89
CA LYS A 726 21.39 19.77 -15.09
C LYS A 726 21.14 18.37 -14.51
N VAL A 727 20.09 18.22 -13.69
CA VAL A 727 19.74 16.95 -13.01
C VAL A 727 18.35 16.42 -13.35
N LEU A 728 17.48 17.19 -14.00
CA LEU A 728 16.16 16.74 -14.47
C LEU A 728 16.09 16.83 -16.00
N GLY A 729 15.26 16.01 -16.64
CA GLY A 729 15.09 16.00 -18.10
C GLY A 729 16.34 15.52 -18.84
N LEU A 730 17.10 14.59 -18.24
CA LEU A 730 18.30 14.00 -18.84
C LEU A 730 17.92 12.84 -19.78
N ASN A 731 18.67 12.73 -20.87
CA ASN A 731 18.55 11.59 -21.78
C ASN A 731 19.34 10.40 -21.21
N ILE A 732 18.73 9.22 -21.14
CA ILE A 732 19.40 8.02 -20.61
C ILE A 732 20.62 7.63 -21.45
N LEU A 733 20.65 7.98 -22.74
CA LEU A 733 21.82 7.75 -23.59
C LEU A 733 23.05 8.52 -23.12
N THR A 734 22.88 9.71 -22.55
CA THR A 734 23.98 10.49 -21.98
C THR A 734 24.60 9.74 -20.80
N GLN A 735 23.76 9.22 -19.92
CA GLN A 735 24.20 8.46 -18.74
C GLN A 735 24.85 7.13 -19.13
N LEU A 736 24.27 6.42 -20.12
CA LEU A 736 24.86 5.20 -20.64
C LEU A 736 26.19 5.44 -21.35
N GLN A 737 26.33 6.52 -22.12
CA GLN A 737 27.59 6.86 -22.79
C GLN A 737 28.72 7.15 -21.80
N GLN A 738 28.42 7.79 -20.66
CA GLN A 738 29.41 8.04 -19.60
C GLN A 738 29.91 6.74 -18.94
N LYS A 739 29.02 5.76 -18.75
CA LYS A 739 29.33 4.48 -18.11
C LYS A 739 29.92 3.44 -19.07
N LEU A 740 29.47 3.42 -20.34
CA LEU A 740 29.89 2.47 -21.38
C LEU A 740 30.92 3.12 -22.31
N LYS A 741 32.18 3.16 -21.86
CA LYS A 741 33.25 3.96 -22.49
C LYS A 741 33.81 3.32 -23.76
N THR A 742 33.81 1.98 -23.85
CA THR A 742 34.39 1.24 -24.96
C THR A 742 33.33 0.47 -25.76
N ASP A 743 33.65 0.12 -27.02
CA ASP A 743 32.75 -0.68 -27.86
C ASP A 743 32.50 -2.08 -27.27
N ASP A 744 33.46 -2.61 -26.52
CA ASP A 744 33.31 -3.90 -25.82
C ASP A 744 32.38 -3.79 -24.61
N ASP A 745 32.39 -2.66 -23.89
CA ASP A 745 31.41 -2.38 -22.82
C ASP A 745 29.98 -2.35 -23.38
N ILE A 746 29.79 -1.70 -24.55
CA ILE A 746 28.49 -1.62 -25.23
C ILE A 746 28.00 -3.02 -25.64
N LYS A 747 28.87 -3.83 -26.25
CA LYS A 747 28.54 -5.21 -26.65
C LYS A 747 28.22 -6.08 -25.44
N PHE A 748 29.03 -5.99 -24.39
CA PHE A 748 28.82 -6.73 -23.14
C PHE A 748 27.47 -6.35 -22.52
N PHE A 749 27.19 -5.05 -22.41
CA PHE A 749 25.91 -4.54 -21.92
C PHE A 749 24.73 -5.11 -22.71
N ALA A 750 24.74 -4.97 -24.04
CA ALA A 750 23.64 -5.44 -24.90
C ALA A 750 23.41 -6.95 -24.77
N SER A 751 24.48 -7.76 -24.80
CA SER A 751 24.39 -9.21 -24.64
C SER A 751 23.90 -9.63 -23.24
N LYS A 752 24.45 -9.01 -22.19
CA LYS A 752 24.07 -9.32 -20.81
C LYS A 752 22.62 -8.96 -20.53
N ILE A 753 22.16 -7.77 -20.93
CA ILE A 753 20.81 -7.32 -20.60
C ILE A 753 19.75 -8.11 -21.38
N VAL A 754 20.00 -8.43 -22.65
CA VAL A 754 19.10 -9.28 -23.45
C VAL A 754 19.02 -10.68 -22.88
N SER A 755 20.16 -11.32 -22.56
CA SER A 755 20.14 -12.65 -21.93
C SER A 755 19.41 -12.67 -20.59
N GLN A 756 19.41 -11.55 -19.85
CA GLN A 756 18.69 -11.41 -18.59
C GLN A 756 17.21 -10.98 -18.74
N SER A 757 16.77 -10.56 -19.93
CA SER A 757 15.41 -10.06 -20.23
C SER A 757 14.34 -11.14 -20.35
N GLY A 758 14.61 -12.31 -19.79
CA GLY A 758 13.76 -13.48 -19.92
C GLY A 758 12.37 -13.32 -19.30
N VAL A 759 11.41 -14.11 -19.80
CA VAL A 759 10.00 -14.02 -19.39
C VAL A 759 9.77 -14.55 -17.98
N TYR A 760 8.75 -14.05 -17.30
CA TYR A 760 8.28 -14.46 -15.97
C TYR A 760 7.51 -15.78 -16.00
N LEU A 761 8.06 -16.79 -16.69
CA LEU A 761 7.52 -18.13 -16.74
C LEU A 761 8.63 -19.11 -17.14
N ARG A 762 8.67 -20.26 -16.49
CA ARG A 762 9.57 -21.35 -16.85
C ARG A 762 8.83 -22.43 -17.60
N LEU A 763 9.45 -22.89 -18.69
CA LEU A 763 8.94 -23.97 -19.52
C LEU A 763 9.81 -25.22 -19.34
N ASN A 764 9.14 -26.37 -19.28
CA ASN A 764 9.77 -27.69 -19.29
C ASN A 764 10.09 -28.08 -20.75
N ASN A 765 11.37 -28.25 -21.05
CA ASN A 765 11.83 -28.55 -22.40
C ASN A 765 11.38 -29.93 -22.91
N ASP A 766 11.26 -30.94 -22.05
CA ASP A 766 10.81 -32.28 -22.43
C ASP A 766 9.36 -32.22 -22.92
N GLN A 767 8.52 -31.45 -22.23
CA GLN A 767 7.14 -31.21 -22.64
C GLN A 767 7.04 -30.37 -23.93
N ILE A 768 7.96 -29.43 -24.15
CA ILE A 768 8.02 -28.66 -25.41
C ILE A 768 8.42 -29.54 -26.59
N GLN A 769 9.29 -30.52 -26.39
CA GLN A 769 9.80 -31.41 -27.45
C GLN A 769 8.97 -32.68 -27.64
N LEU A 770 7.91 -32.85 -26.85
CA LEU A 770 7.08 -34.05 -26.86
C LEU A 770 6.35 -34.24 -28.19
N HIS A 771 6.61 -35.37 -28.85
CA HIS A 771 5.87 -35.82 -30.03
C HIS A 771 4.53 -36.44 -29.63
N LEU A 772 3.47 -36.10 -30.36
CA LEU A 772 2.11 -36.55 -30.07
C LEU A 772 1.47 -37.11 -31.33
N ARG A 773 0.95 -38.34 -31.26
CA ARG A 773 0.36 -39.11 -32.37
C ARG A 773 -0.52 -38.30 -33.34
N ASN A 774 -1.42 -37.48 -32.81
CA ASN A 774 -2.38 -36.69 -33.60
C ASN A 774 -1.92 -35.24 -33.89
N ASN A 775 -0.64 -34.91 -33.67
CA ASN A 775 -0.08 -33.57 -33.80
C ASN A 775 1.28 -33.56 -34.54
N GLU A 776 1.40 -34.34 -35.61
CA GLU A 776 2.61 -34.40 -36.44
C GLU A 776 2.61 -33.35 -37.57
N GLY A 777 3.69 -33.31 -38.37
CA GLY A 777 3.81 -32.40 -39.52
C GLY A 777 3.87 -30.93 -39.09
N ASN A 778 2.91 -30.11 -39.56
CA ASN A 778 2.87 -28.67 -39.24
C ASN A 778 2.64 -28.40 -37.74
N LEU A 779 2.04 -29.34 -37.01
CA LEU A 779 1.77 -29.24 -35.57
C LEU A 779 2.95 -29.72 -34.72
N SER A 780 3.87 -30.48 -35.32
CA SER A 780 5.00 -31.11 -34.62
C SER A 780 5.90 -30.08 -33.95
N PRO A 781 6.49 -30.38 -32.77
CA PRO A 781 7.47 -29.52 -32.12
C PRO A 781 8.77 -29.34 -32.93
N THR A 782 9.02 -30.19 -33.94
CA THR A 782 10.13 -30.02 -34.89
C THR A 782 9.92 -28.84 -35.83
N ASN A 783 8.67 -28.42 -36.07
CA ASN A 783 8.36 -27.19 -36.80
C ASN A 783 8.61 -25.97 -35.90
N PRO A 784 9.62 -25.10 -36.17
CA PRO A 784 9.90 -23.93 -35.34
C PRO A 784 8.76 -22.91 -35.29
N ALA A 785 7.86 -22.91 -36.29
CA ALA A 785 6.69 -22.04 -36.29
C ALA A 785 5.61 -22.51 -35.30
N SER A 786 5.57 -23.80 -34.97
CA SER A 786 4.45 -24.42 -34.23
C SER A 786 4.57 -24.31 -32.72
N ILE A 787 5.76 -23.99 -32.17
CA ILE A 787 6.01 -24.00 -30.73
C ILE A 787 7.17 -23.09 -30.26
N ASN A 788 7.01 -22.52 -29.07
CA ASN A 788 8.01 -21.77 -28.28
C ASN A 788 8.73 -20.66 -29.06
N LYS A 789 7.95 -19.72 -29.61
CA LYS A 789 8.45 -18.54 -30.30
C LYS A 789 8.76 -17.44 -29.30
N LYS A 790 9.71 -16.56 -29.62
CA LYS A 790 10.10 -15.42 -28.80
C LYS A 790 10.24 -14.16 -29.64
N ALA A 791 9.68 -13.05 -29.19
CA ALA A 791 9.85 -11.73 -29.79
C ALA A 791 10.42 -10.78 -28.75
N ILE A 792 11.49 -10.06 -29.10
CA ILE A 792 12.14 -9.08 -28.24
C ILE A 792 12.09 -7.72 -28.92
N LEU A 793 11.52 -6.73 -28.25
CA LEU A 793 11.54 -5.33 -28.65
C LEU A 793 12.49 -4.56 -27.75
N VAL A 794 13.50 -3.94 -28.33
CA VAL A 794 14.39 -2.99 -27.64
C VAL A 794 14.01 -1.58 -28.07
N SER A 795 13.47 -0.80 -27.16
CA SER A 795 13.10 0.60 -27.40
C SER A 795 14.18 1.51 -26.84
N ILE A 796 14.83 2.25 -27.75
CA ILE A 796 15.90 3.20 -27.45
C ILE A 796 15.34 4.62 -27.69
N PRO A 797 15.59 5.57 -26.77
CA PRO A 797 15.22 6.99 -26.96
C PRO A 797 15.89 7.59 -28.20
N SER A 798 15.27 8.66 -28.71
CA SER A 798 15.93 9.51 -29.71
C SER A 798 17.18 10.15 -29.10
N PRO A 799 18.34 10.17 -29.81
CA PRO A 799 19.57 10.80 -29.34
C PRO A 799 19.55 12.34 -29.36
N ASP A 800 18.36 12.94 -29.54
CA ASP A 800 18.17 14.37 -29.82
C ASP A 800 19.04 14.84 -31.01
N ASP A 801 19.31 16.13 -31.12
CA ASP A 801 20.16 16.69 -32.19
C ASP A 801 21.67 16.53 -31.93
N ASN A 802 22.07 15.77 -30.89
CA ASN A 802 23.46 15.60 -30.49
C ASN A 802 24.18 14.52 -31.31
N GLU A 803 25.16 14.93 -32.14
CA GLU A 803 25.94 14.03 -33.00
C GLU A 803 26.71 12.93 -32.24
N ASN A 804 27.21 13.21 -31.03
CA ASN A 804 27.91 12.19 -30.25
C ASN A 804 26.96 11.14 -29.71
N LEU A 805 25.75 11.55 -29.29
CA LEU A 805 24.70 10.61 -28.86
C LEU A 805 24.16 9.79 -30.02
N LYS A 806 24.05 10.37 -31.23
CA LYS A 806 23.67 9.63 -32.45
C LYS A 806 24.63 8.48 -32.70
N LYS A 807 25.93 8.78 -32.77
CA LYS A 807 26.98 7.75 -32.97
C LYS A 807 26.95 6.66 -31.89
N PHE A 808 26.78 7.04 -30.62
CA PHE A 808 26.69 6.07 -29.53
C PHE A 808 25.47 5.16 -29.66
N ALA A 809 24.32 5.74 -29.95
CA ALA A 809 23.09 5.00 -30.07
C ALA A 809 23.09 4.07 -31.31
N ASP A 810 23.78 4.43 -32.40
CA ASP A 810 23.97 3.55 -33.57
C ASP A 810 24.85 2.34 -33.24
N LYS A 811 25.90 2.54 -32.44
CA LYS A 811 26.72 1.45 -31.90
C LYS A 811 25.88 0.53 -30.99
N LEU A 812 25.06 1.12 -30.14
CA LEU A 812 24.18 0.38 -29.23
C LEU A 812 23.14 -0.46 -29.99
N GLU A 813 22.49 0.11 -31.01
CA GLU A 813 21.59 -0.61 -31.89
C GLU A 813 22.27 -1.78 -32.60
N THR A 814 23.48 -1.56 -33.14
CA THR A 814 24.28 -2.60 -33.77
C THR A 814 24.62 -3.71 -32.76
N ALA A 815 24.99 -3.35 -31.54
CA ALA A 815 25.28 -4.31 -30.47
C ALA A 815 24.05 -5.14 -30.09
N PHE A 816 22.86 -4.55 -29.98
CA PHE A 816 21.62 -5.29 -29.73
C PHE A 816 21.27 -6.24 -30.87
N LYS A 817 21.34 -5.79 -32.13
CA LYS A 817 21.10 -6.64 -33.31
C LYS A 817 22.05 -7.84 -33.38
N ASN A 818 23.30 -7.67 -32.92
CA ASN A 818 24.34 -8.70 -32.92
C ASN A 818 24.42 -9.51 -31.61
N SER A 819 23.66 -9.15 -30.58
CA SER A 819 23.69 -9.79 -29.26
C SER A 819 23.19 -11.23 -29.25
N PHE A 820 22.52 -11.66 -30.33
CA PHE A 820 21.95 -12.98 -30.48
C PHE A 820 22.16 -13.49 -31.91
N ASN A 821 22.49 -14.78 -32.05
CA ASN A 821 22.56 -15.42 -33.35
C ASN A 821 21.13 -15.59 -33.90
N GLN A 822 20.73 -14.74 -34.86
CA GLN A 822 19.44 -14.79 -35.55
C GLN A 822 19.18 -16.10 -36.32
N SER A 823 20.18 -16.99 -36.40
CA SER A 823 20.08 -18.32 -37.00
C SER A 823 19.25 -19.32 -36.20
N THR A 824 18.76 -18.97 -35.00
CA THR A 824 17.76 -19.77 -34.28
C THR A 824 16.36 -19.32 -34.71
N ALA A 825 15.69 -20.08 -35.59
CA ALA A 825 14.43 -19.73 -36.28
C ALA A 825 13.21 -19.38 -35.38
N ARG A 826 13.37 -19.31 -34.05
CA ARG A 826 12.30 -19.12 -33.06
C ARG A 826 12.31 -17.75 -32.37
N THR A 827 13.40 -16.97 -32.48
CA THR A 827 13.53 -15.68 -31.77
C THR A 827 13.72 -14.51 -32.75
N THR A 828 12.91 -13.45 -32.61
CA THR A 828 13.11 -12.19 -33.33
C THR A 828 13.54 -11.09 -32.36
N ILE A 829 14.49 -10.23 -32.78
CA ILE A 829 14.91 -9.04 -32.04
C ILE A 829 14.70 -7.83 -32.93
N THR A 830 13.89 -6.89 -32.46
CA THR A 830 13.64 -5.62 -33.13
C THR A 830 14.12 -4.48 -32.27
N VAL A 831 14.82 -3.52 -32.87
CA VAL A 831 15.30 -2.31 -32.18
C VAL A 831 14.54 -1.10 -32.73
N ASN A 832 13.81 -0.40 -31.88
CA ASN A 832 13.07 0.80 -32.22
C ASN A 832 13.76 2.04 -31.60
N ARG A 833 14.15 3.01 -32.45
CA ARG A 833 14.84 4.26 -32.06
C ARG A 833 13.92 5.45 -31.81
N LYS A 834 12.60 5.24 -31.93
CA LYS A 834 11.58 6.28 -31.79
C LYS A 834 10.84 6.19 -30.45
N SER A 835 11.50 5.70 -29.39
CA SER A 835 10.87 5.68 -28.07
C SER A 835 10.41 7.09 -27.70
N PRO A 836 9.14 7.27 -27.25
CA PRO A 836 8.64 8.57 -26.82
C PRO A 836 9.28 9.05 -25.51
N ARG A 837 9.95 8.17 -24.77
CA ARG A 837 10.64 8.47 -23.52
C ARG A 837 12.12 8.71 -23.76
N LYS A 838 12.66 9.79 -23.19
CA LYS A 838 14.09 10.16 -23.27
C LYS A 838 14.92 9.61 -22.12
N ASP A 839 14.28 9.37 -20.98
CA ASP A 839 14.87 8.99 -19.70
C ASP A 839 14.93 7.47 -19.51
N GLU A 840 14.39 6.67 -20.43
CA GLU A 840 14.45 5.21 -20.35
C GLU A 840 14.74 4.51 -21.69
N LEU A 841 15.46 3.40 -21.57
CA LEU A 841 15.59 2.34 -22.56
C LEU A 841 14.84 1.13 -22.03
N SER A 842 13.93 0.56 -22.83
CA SER A 842 13.15 -0.61 -22.41
C SER A 842 13.41 -1.81 -23.31
N ILE A 843 13.33 -3.01 -22.71
CA ILE A 843 13.43 -4.29 -23.39
C ILE A 843 12.22 -5.10 -23.00
N ILE A 844 11.37 -5.42 -23.97
CA ILE A 844 10.18 -6.22 -23.79
C ILE A 844 10.38 -7.55 -24.50
N THR A 845 10.22 -8.64 -23.77
CA THR A 845 10.30 -10.00 -24.29
C THR A 845 8.94 -10.65 -24.19
N VAL A 846 8.46 -11.25 -25.28
CA VAL A 846 7.23 -12.05 -25.31
C VAL A 846 7.60 -13.45 -25.80
N ALA A 847 7.46 -14.44 -24.93
CA ALA A 847 7.52 -15.85 -25.32
C ALA A 847 6.09 -16.32 -25.55
N TYR A 848 5.80 -16.97 -26.68
CA TYR A 848 4.45 -17.33 -27.07
C TYR A 848 4.42 -18.65 -27.86
N CYS A 849 3.22 -19.14 -28.13
CA CYS A 849 2.99 -20.38 -28.88
C CYS A 849 3.44 -21.62 -28.10
N PHE A 850 2.87 -21.89 -26.93
CA PHE A 850 3.15 -23.13 -26.20
C PHE A 850 1.91 -23.59 -25.43
N PRO A 851 1.75 -24.91 -25.19
CA PRO A 851 0.62 -25.45 -24.44
C PRO A 851 0.84 -25.36 -22.92
N MET A 852 -0.23 -25.41 -22.13
CA MET A 852 -0.13 -25.31 -20.65
C MET A 852 0.72 -26.41 -20.01
N ARG A 853 0.70 -27.65 -20.53
CA ARG A 853 1.56 -28.74 -20.02
C ARG A 853 3.05 -28.45 -20.09
N ALA A 854 3.46 -27.53 -20.95
CA ALA A 854 4.85 -27.14 -21.06
C ALA A 854 5.30 -26.21 -19.92
N ILE A 855 4.39 -25.70 -19.09
CA ILE A 855 4.74 -24.86 -17.95
C ILE A 855 5.32 -25.75 -16.84
N GLU A 856 6.55 -25.44 -16.39
CA GLU A 856 7.33 -26.28 -15.47
C GLU A 856 6.57 -26.66 -14.19
N TRP A 857 5.78 -25.73 -13.65
CA TRP A 857 5.07 -25.93 -12.38
C TRP A 857 3.73 -26.67 -12.50
N MET A 858 3.25 -26.95 -13.72
CA MET A 858 1.95 -27.61 -13.89
C MET A 858 1.94 -29.06 -13.41
N GLU A 859 3.05 -29.78 -13.53
CA GLU A 859 3.13 -31.18 -13.10
C GLU A 859 3.06 -31.33 -11.56
N PRO A 860 3.82 -30.55 -10.76
CA PRO A 860 3.61 -30.49 -9.32
C PRO A 860 2.18 -30.10 -8.91
N TYR A 861 1.55 -29.16 -9.63
CA TYR A 861 0.17 -28.79 -9.33
C TYR A 861 -0.80 -29.91 -9.63
N ARG A 862 -0.63 -30.62 -10.76
CA ARG A 862 -1.41 -31.80 -11.11
C ARG A 862 -1.40 -32.80 -9.97
N LYS A 863 -0.22 -33.18 -9.48
CA LYS A 863 -0.10 -34.13 -8.36
C LYS A 863 -0.89 -33.70 -7.12
N ARG A 864 -0.80 -32.43 -6.74
CA ARG A 864 -1.54 -31.86 -5.58
C ARG A 864 -3.04 -31.79 -5.84
N TYR A 865 -3.45 -31.51 -7.06
CA TYR A 865 -4.84 -31.48 -7.50
C TYR A 865 -5.46 -32.87 -7.48
N GLU A 866 -4.79 -33.87 -8.06
CA GLU A 866 -5.24 -35.26 -8.06
C GLU A 866 -5.33 -35.82 -6.63
N GLN A 867 -4.31 -35.57 -5.79
CA GLN A 867 -4.34 -35.97 -4.37
C GLN A 867 -5.50 -35.34 -3.59
N PHE A 868 -5.89 -34.12 -3.96
CA PHE A 868 -7.00 -33.42 -3.32
C PHE A 868 -8.36 -33.92 -3.79
N LEU A 869 -8.49 -34.34 -5.06
CA LEU A 869 -9.73 -34.86 -5.63
C LEU A 869 -9.94 -36.37 -5.44
N HIS A 870 -8.90 -37.11 -5.10
CA HIS A 870 -8.94 -38.56 -4.99
C HIS A 870 -8.48 -39.01 -3.61
N THR A 871 -9.23 -38.60 -2.59
CA THR A 871 -8.98 -38.99 -1.19
C THR A 871 -9.39 -40.43 -0.90
N GLY A 872 -10.16 -41.05 -1.80
CA GLY A 872 -10.76 -42.37 -1.62
C GLY A 872 -12.12 -42.33 -0.93
N ASN A 873 -12.59 -41.14 -0.53
CA ASN A 873 -13.93 -40.91 -0.02
C ASN A 873 -14.76 -40.11 -1.03
N VAL A 874 -15.73 -40.78 -1.66
CA VAL A 874 -16.58 -40.19 -2.73
C VAL A 874 -17.27 -38.89 -2.31
N ALA A 875 -17.71 -38.77 -1.05
CA ALA A 875 -18.39 -37.56 -0.58
C ALA A 875 -17.42 -36.38 -0.42
N THR A 876 -16.21 -36.65 0.11
CA THR A 876 -15.14 -35.66 0.20
C THR A 876 -14.67 -35.23 -1.18
N ASP A 877 -14.48 -36.20 -2.08
CA ASP A 877 -14.01 -35.96 -3.45
C ASP A 877 -15.00 -35.08 -4.24
N ALA A 878 -16.31 -35.37 -4.12
CA ALA A 878 -17.37 -34.54 -4.70
C ALA A 878 -17.40 -33.12 -4.10
N SER A 879 -17.23 -32.98 -2.78
CA SER A 879 -17.15 -31.68 -2.11
C SER A 879 -15.93 -30.87 -2.58
N ASN A 880 -14.78 -31.53 -2.69
CA ASN A 880 -13.53 -30.95 -3.15
C ASN A 880 -13.63 -30.48 -4.61
N ALA A 881 -14.25 -31.27 -5.48
CA ALA A 881 -14.52 -30.89 -6.87
C ALA A 881 -15.40 -29.64 -6.96
N ILE A 882 -16.46 -29.56 -6.13
CA ILE A 882 -17.30 -28.35 -6.02
C ILE A 882 -16.48 -27.14 -5.60
N LEU A 883 -15.55 -27.27 -4.65
CA LEU A 883 -14.73 -26.15 -4.17
C LEU A 883 -13.75 -25.60 -5.22
N LEU A 884 -13.16 -26.50 -6.01
CA LEU A 884 -12.11 -26.17 -6.97
C LEU A 884 -12.65 -25.67 -8.30
N HIS A 885 -13.64 -26.34 -8.88
CA HIS A 885 -14.10 -26.01 -10.23
C HIS A 885 -15.13 -24.90 -10.22
N SER A 886 -15.16 -24.14 -11.31
CA SER A 886 -16.17 -23.13 -11.61
C SER A 886 -17.50 -23.74 -12.03
N GLU A 887 -17.48 -24.90 -12.67
CA GLU A 887 -18.64 -25.71 -13.11
C GLU A 887 -18.33 -27.20 -13.10
N GLY A 888 -19.35 -28.04 -12.91
CA GLY A 888 -19.19 -29.50 -12.88
C GLY A 888 -18.19 -29.96 -11.80
N ASP A 889 -17.53 -31.08 -12.09
CA ASP A 889 -16.58 -31.75 -11.22
C ASP A 889 -15.14 -31.81 -11.79
N GLY A 890 -14.94 -31.33 -13.02
CA GLY A 890 -13.66 -31.28 -13.70
C GLY A 890 -13.46 -32.37 -14.75
N HIS A 891 -14.26 -33.45 -14.73
CA HIS A 891 -14.14 -34.54 -15.69
C HIS A 891 -14.58 -34.15 -17.11
N GLN A 892 -15.34 -33.06 -17.24
CA GLN A 892 -15.77 -32.54 -18.53
C GLN A 892 -14.64 -31.86 -19.33
N PHE A 893 -13.49 -31.57 -18.70
CA PHE A 893 -12.39 -30.86 -19.35
C PHE A 893 -11.36 -31.84 -19.94
N PRO A 894 -10.81 -31.55 -21.14
CA PRO A 894 -9.72 -32.34 -21.68
C PRO A 894 -8.46 -32.22 -20.79
N PRO A 895 -7.66 -33.29 -20.66
CA PRO A 895 -6.46 -33.27 -19.81
C PRO A 895 -5.38 -32.33 -20.38
N LEU A 896 -4.74 -31.57 -19.49
CA LEU A 896 -3.62 -30.70 -19.89
C LEU A 896 -2.41 -31.51 -20.33
N PHE A 897 -2.08 -32.59 -19.62
CA PHE A 897 -0.95 -33.46 -19.95
C PHE A 897 -1.34 -34.51 -20.98
N ALA A 898 -0.35 -34.94 -21.76
CA ALA A 898 -0.54 -36.06 -22.66
C ALA A 898 -0.53 -37.39 -21.90
N VAL A 899 -1.25 -38.39 -22.42
CA VAL A 899 -1.24 -39.75 -21.87
C VAL A 899 -0.11 -40.58 -22.48
N ASP A 900 0.59 -41.36 -21.66
CA ASP A 900 1.80 -42.10 -22.08
C ASP A 900 1.50 -43.28 -23.03
N ASN A 901 0.30 -43.86 -22.95
CA ASN A 901 -0.14 -45.04 -23.73
C ASN A 901 -1.25 -44.71 -24.74
N ALA A 902 -1.18 -43.54 -25.37
CA ALA A 902 -2.19 -43.03 -26.29
C ALA A 902 -2.56 -44.00 -27.42
N GLU A 903 -1.57 -44.67 -28.01
CA GLU A 903 -1.77 -45.66 -29.09
C GLU A 903 -2.57 -46.89 -28.62
N GLU A 904 -2.26 -47.40 -27.43
CA GLU A 904 -2.98 -48.54 -26.84
C GLU A 904 -4.43 -48.17 -26.49
N ILE A 905 -4.63 -46.97 -25.91
CA ILE A 905 -5.96 -46.46 -25.58
C ILE A 905 -6.80 -46.34 -26.86
N ALA A 906 -6.22 -45.77 -27.91
CA ALA A 906 -6.88 -45.61 -29.19
C ALA A 906 -7.20 -46.94 -29.88
N ALA A 907 -6.28 -47.91 -29.82
CA ALA A 907 -6.50 -49.25 -30.36
C ALA A 907 -7.67 -49.96 -29.65
N ARG A 908 -7.69 -49.94 -28.31
CA ARG A 908 -8.79 -50.51 -27.51
C ARG A 908 -10.13 -49.84 -27.79
N ALA A 909 -10.15 -48.51 -27.95
CA ALA A 909 -11.37 -47.78 -28.27
C ALA A 909 -11.92 -48.14 -29.67
N ALA A 910 -11.04 -48.41 -30.65
CA ALA A 910 -11.43 -48.87 -31.98
C ALA A 910 -12.02 -50.29 -31.95
N GLU A 911 -11.44 -51.21 -31.17
CA GLU A 911 -11.92 -52.60 -31.03
C GLU A 911 -13.33 -52.67 -30.42
N VAL A 912 -13.62 -51.81 -29.43
CA VAL A 912 -14.96 -51.71 -28.79
C VAL A 912 -16.01 -51.17 -29.77
N HIS A 913 -15.62 -50.27 -30.68
CA HIS A 913 -16.53 -49.72 -31.68
C HIS A 913 -16.88 -50.76 -32.77
N VAL A 914 -15.91 -51.57 -33.19
CA VAL A 914 -16.11 -52.65 -34.17
C VAL A 914 -17.01 -53.78 -33.61
N THR A 915 -16.88 -54.10 -32.31
CA THR A 915 -17.71 -55.15 -31.67
C THR A 915 -19.16 -54.72 -31.39
N GLN A 916 -19.48 -53.42 -31.37
CA GLN A 916 -20.87 -52.95 -31.23
C GLN A 916 -21.62 -52.81 -32.56
N THR A 917 -20.92 -52.70 -33.71
CA THR A 917 -21.56 -52.56 -35.03
C THR A 917 -21.98 -53.88 -35.70
N ASP A 918 -21.41 -55.03 -35.31
CA ASP A 918 -21.77 -56.34 -35.87
C ASP A 918 -22.87 -57.11 -35.09
N GLY A 919 -23.74 -56.36 -34.40
CA GLY A 919 -24.78 -56.89 -33.54
C GLY A 919 -26.18 -57.03 -34.14
N THR A 920 -26.35 -57.36 -35.43
CA THR A 920 -27.65 -57.84 -35.96
C THR A 920 -27.51 -58.83 -37.11
N SER A 921 -27.57 -60.13 -36.80
CA SER A 921 -28.40 -61.14 -37.50
C SER A 921 -27.97 -62.57 -37.14
N GLN A 922 -28.90 -63.33 -36.56
CA GLN A 922 -28.90 -64.79 -36.57
C GLN A 922 -29.69 -65.26 -37.81
N PRO A 923 -29.38 -66.42 -38.42
CA PRO A 923 -29.94 -67.66 -37.88
C PRO A 923 -29.09 -68.94 -38.02
N GLY A 924 -29.28 -69.83 -37.04
CA GLY A 924 -29.35 -71.29 -37.08
C GLY A 924 -28.48 -72.14 -38.03
N GLY A 925 -27.76 -73.12 -37.44
CA GLY A 925 -27.60 -74.42 -38.08
C GLY A 925 -26.29 -75.18 -37.83
N THR A 926 -26.40 -76.25 -37.04
CA THR A 926 -25.66 -77.54 -37.10
C THR A 926 -24.20 -77.64 -36.66
N GLN A 927 -23.96 -78.72 -35.90
CA GLN A 927 -22.77 -79.11 -35.16
C GLN A 927 -21.99 -80.24 -35.87
N ALA A 928 -20.68 -80.29 -35.56
CA ALA A 928 -19.76 -81.44 -35.50
C ALA A 928 -18.95 -81.82 -36.77
N PRO A 929 -17.79 -82.52 -36.63
CA PRO A 929 -16.71 -82.39 -35.63
C PRO A 929 -15.27 -82.59 -36.19
N GLN A 930 -14.20 -82.18 -35.47
CA GLN A 930 -12.84 -82.77 -35.49
C GLN A 930 -11.88 -82.01 -34.54
N PRO A 931 -10.69 -82.53 -34.14
CA PRO A 931 -10.37 -83.73 -33.34
C PRO A 931 -9.50 -83.35 -32.08
N PRO A 932 -9.08 -84.31 -31.22
CA PRO A 932 -8.81 -84.06 -29.80
C PRO A 932 -7.38 -83.59 -29.49
N LYS A 933 -7.23 -82.82 -28.40
CA LYS A 933 -5.94 -82.53 -27.75
C LYS A 933 -5.88 -83.18 -26.37
N VAL A 934 -4.71 -83.73 -26.12
CA VAL A 934 -4.30 -84.66 -25.07
C VAL A 934 -4.32 -84.02 -23.67
N GLU A 935 -4.75 -84.80 -22.70
CA GLU A 935 -4.81 -84.51 -21.27
C GLU A 935 -3.42 -84.35 -20.64
N GLY A 936 -3.29 -83.36 -19.76
CA GLY A 936 -2.16 -83.17 -18.85
C GLY A 936 -2.64 -82.64 -17.50
N ILE A 937 -2.70 -83.55 -16.53
CA ILE A 937 -2.62 -83.45 -15.04
C ILE A 937 -3.05 -82.11 -14.38
N PRO A 938 -4.03 -82.11 -13.45
CA PRO A 938 -4.44 -80.91 -12.72
C PRO A 938 -3.42 -80.54 -11.63
N VAL A 939 -2.97 -79.29 -11.66
CA VAL A 939 -2.17 -78.63 -10.62
C VAL A 939 -3.14 -77.80 -9.74
N PRO A 940 -3.00 -77.78 -8.40
CA PRO A 940 -4.08 -77.38 -7.50
C PRO A 940 -4.36 -75.86 -7.53
N PRO A 941 -5.57 -75.43 -7.15
CA PRO A 941 -5.95 -74.01 -7.14
C PRO A 941 -5.10 -73.21 -6.14
N PRO A 942 -4.76 -71.94 -6.44
CA PRO A 942 -4.12 -71.05 -5.48
C PRO A 942 -5.03 -70.87 -4.26
N LEU A 943 -4.48 -71.09 -3.07
CA LEU A 943 -5.15 -70.85 -1.80
C LEU A 943 -5.56 -69.37 -1.69
N THR A 944 -6.86 -69.10 -1.65
CA THR A 944 -7.40 -67.82 -1.21
C THR A 944 -7.06 -67.61 0.27
N ILE A 945 -6.21 -66.65 0.59
CA ILE A 945 -5.99 -66.20 1.97
C ILE A 945 -7.15 -65.26 2.32
N PRO A 946 -7.93 -65.50 3.39
CA PRO A 946 -9.03 -64.61 3.74
C PRO A 946 -8.52 -63.20 4.09
N ALA A 947 -9.13 -62.18 3.48
CA ALA A 947 -8.85 -60.78 3.76
C ALA A 947 -9.28 -60.45 5.20
N ILE A 948 -8.33 -60.07 6.04
CA ILE A 948 -8.58 -59.56 7.39
C ILE A 948 -8.72 -58.04 7.30
N SER A 949 -9.78 -57.51 7.91
CA SER A 949 -10.03 -56.06 8.08
C SER A 949 -9.80 -55.70 9.54
N LEU A 950 -8.57 -55.28 9.87
CA LEU A 950 -8.13 -54.97 11.23
C LEU A 950 -8.32 -53.49 11.55
N PHE A 951 -8.97 -53.20 12.67
CA PHE A 951 -9.03 -51.85 13.24
C PHE A 951 -8.12 -51.74 14.46
N LEU A 952 -7.47 -50.59 14.65
CA LEU A 952 -6.62 -50.26 15.80
C LEU A 952 -7.29 -49.16 16.63
N ALA A 953 -7.17 -49.23 17.95
CA ALA A 953 -7.54 -48.15 18.86
C ALA A 953 -6.28 -47.43 19.36
N VAL A 954 -6.12 -46.16 18.98
CA VAL A 954 -5.00 -45.32 19.38
C VAL A 954 -5.56 -44.01 19.95
N GLY A 955 -5.25 -43.70 21.22
CA GLY A 955 -5.71 -42.47 21.87
C GLY A 955 -7.24 -42.32 22.00
N GLY A 956 -7.98 -43.44 22.03
CA GLY A 956 -9.45 -43.43 22.11
C GLY A 956 -10.16 -43.27 20.76
N GLN A 957 -9.43 -43.18 19.65
CA GLN A 957 -9.98 -43.16 18.29
C GLN A 957 -9.66 -44.46 17.53
N GLN A 958 -10.57 -44.84 16.64
CA GLN A 958 -10.47 -46.05 15.81
C GLN A 958 -9.87 -45.71 14.44
N TYR A 959 -8.87 -46.48 14.04
CA TYR A 959 -8.18 -46.38 12.75
C TYR A 959 -8.26 -47.71 12.00
N GLY A 960 -8.49 -47.69 10.70
CA GLY A 960 -8.65 -48.88 9.85
C GLY A 960 -9.91 -48.82 8.96
N PRO A 961 -10.24 -49.89 8.23
CA PRO A 961 -9.65 -51.23 8.32
C PRO A 961 -8.31 -51.35 7.58
N TYR A 962 -7.37 -52.10 8.16
CA TYR A 962 -6.08 -52.44 7.57
C TYR A 962 -6.05 -53.92 7.17
N ASN A 963 -5.41 -54.21 6.03
CA ASN A 963 -5.16 -55.59 5.60
C ASN A 963 -3.83 -56.13 6.17
N MET A 964 -3.57 -57.42 5.99
CA MET A 964 -2.39 -58.10 6.58
C MET A 964 -1.04 -57.50 6.14
N ASP A 965 -0.93 -57.03 4.90
CA ASP A 965 0.31 -56.44 4.38
C ASP A 965 0.56 -55.06 4.97
N MET A 966 -0.49 -54.24 5.14
CA MET A 966 -0.42 -52.98 5.89
C MET A 966 -0.05 -53.23 7.35
N CYS A 967 -0.62 -54.26 7.99
CA CYS A 967 -0.24 -54.62 9.35
C CYS A 967 1.24 -55.01 9.47
N ARG A 968 1.82 -55.76 8.51
CA ARG A 968 3.27 -56.06 8.50
C ARG A 968 4.11 -54.79 8.43
N GLN A 969 3.75 -53.84 7.58
CA GLN A 969 4.45 -52.55 7.47
C GLN A 969 4.35 -51.75 8.77
N MET A 970 3.18 -51.75 9.42
CA MET A 970 2.98 -51.05 10.70
C MET A 970 3.76 -51.70 11.85
N VAL A 971 3.96 -53.02 11.84
CA VAL A 971 4.85 -53.69 12.81
C VAL A 971 6.31 -53.31 12.56
N ALA A 972 6.75 -53.30 11.30
CA ALA A 972 8.11 -52.88 10.93
C ALA A 972 8.39 -51.41 11.32
N GLY A 973 7.38 -50.55 11.21
CA GLY A 973 7.43 -49.14 11.63
C GLY A 973 7.16 -48.88 13.12
N GLY A 974 6.90 -49.91 13.93
CA GLY A 974 6.59 -49.79 15.36
C GLY A 974 5.22 -49.19 15.71
N GLN A 975 4.38 -48.92 14.70
CA GLN A 975 3.04 -48.34 14.84
C GLN A 975 1.99 -49.37 15.29
N LEU A 976 2.24 -50.66 15.00
CA LEU A 976 1.46 -51.78 15.52
C LEU A 976 2.37 -52.65 16.40
N THR A 977 2.05 -52.73 17.69
CA THR A 977 2.80 -53.52 18.69
C THR A 977 1.91 -54.61 19.29
N PRO A 978 2.47 -55.64 19.96
CA PRO A 978 1.67 -56.68 20.62
C PRO A 978 0.63 -56.15 21.62
N GLN A 979 0.85 -54.95 22.17
CA GLN A 979 -0.05 -54.32 23.16
C GLN A 979 -1.07 -53.36 22.55
N THR A 980 -1.02 -53.13 21.23
CA THR A 980 -1.99 -52.27 20.56
C THR A 980 -3.36 -52.94 20.57
N MET A 981 -4.39 -52.22 21.03
CA MET A 981 -5.75 -52.75 21.05
C MET A 981 -6.31 -52.80 19.63
N VAL A 982 -6.76 -53.98 19.22
CA VAL A 982 -7.28 -54.21 17.88
C VAL A 982 -8.62 -54.93 17.90
N TRP A 983 -9.38 -54.76 16.84
CA TRP A 983 -10.66 -55.43 16.65
C TRP A 983 -10.85 -55.81 15.18
N MET A 984 -11.49 -56.94 14.95
CA MET A 984 -11.91 -57.43 13.64
C MET A 984 -13.34 -57.92 13.71
N GLU A 985 -14.02 -57.91 12.57
CA GLU A 985 -15.34 -58.49 12.44
C GLU A 985 -15.34 -59.95 12.93
N GLY A 986 -16.24 -60.28 13.86
CA GLY A 986 -16.31 -61.58 14.54
C GLY A 986 -15.66 -61.64 15.93
N MET A 987 -14.96 -60.59 16.40
CA MET A 987 -14.44 -60.51 17.77
C MET A 987 -15.44 -59.90 18.74
N SER A 988 -15.57 -60.47 19.95
CA SER A 988 -16.51 -60.00 20.96
C SER A 988 -16.10 -58.69 21.66
N ALA A 989 -14.81 -58.35 21.66
CA ALA A 989 -14.28 -57.12 22.24
C ALA A 989 -12.93 -56.74 21.63
N TRP A 990 -12.53 -55.47 21.80
CA TRP A 990 -11.18 -54.99 21.51
C TRP A 990 -10.16 -55.79 22.33
N THR A 991 -9.16 -56.35 21.67
CA THR A 991 -8.19 -57.27 22.27
C THR A 991 -6.77 -56.84 21.87
N PRO A 992 -5.75 -56.97 22.74
CA PRO A 992 -4.37 -56.68 22.35
C PRO A 992 -3.92 -57.52 21.14
N ALA A 993 -3.21 -56.90 20.20
CA ALA A 993 -2.83 -57.52 18.92
C ALA A 993 -2.04 -58.83 19.10
N GLY A 994 -1.19 -58.94 20.12
CA GLY A 994 -0.43 -60.16 20.42
C GLY A 994 -1.29 -61.32 20.96
N SER A 995 -2.49 -61.02 21.44
CA SER A 995 -3.46 -62.02 21.92
C SER A 995 -4.40 -62.51 20.81
N VAL A 996 -4.43 -61.84 19.65
CA VAL A 996 -5.24 -62.23 18.50
C VAL A 996 -4.51 -63.30 17.69
N PRO A 997 -5.03 -64.55 17.59
CA PRO A 997 -4.33 -65.65 16.94
C PRO A 997 -3.87 -65.36 15.51
N ALA A 998 -4.68 -64.63 14.73
CA ALA A 998 -4.38 -64.27 13.34
C ALA A 998 -3.18 -63.32 13.19
N LEU A 999 -2.81 -62.57 14.22
CA LEU A 999 -1.75 -61.56 14.18
C LEU A 999 -0.46 -62.00 14.87
N LYS A 1000 -0.48 -63.11 15.62
CA LYS A 1000 0.69 -63.60 16.38
C LYS A 1000 1.95 -63.78 15.54
N THR A 1001 1.80 -64.20 14.28
CA THR A 1001 2.93 -64.41 13.36
C THR A 1001 3.62 -63.12 12.96
N LEU A 1002 2.96 -61.95 13.07
CA LEU A 1002 3.56 -60.66 12.77
C LEU A 1002 4.61 -60.24 13.80
N PHE A 1003 4.57 -60.81 15.01
CA PHE A 1003 5.42 -60.40 16.13
C PHE A 1003 6.51 -61.43 16.48
N ALA A 1004 6.72 -62.46 15.66
CA ALA A 1004 7.75 -63.47 15.89
C ALA A 1004 9.15 -62.98 15.45
N PRO A 1005 10.25 -63.28 16.19
CA PRO A 1005 11.60 -62.91 15.77
C PRO A 1005 12.05 -63.71 14.52
N PRO A 1006 12.82 -63.10 13.59
CA PRO A 1006 13.26 -63.75 12.36
C PRO A 1006 14.27 -64.88 12.61
N ALA A 1007 14.12 -66.00 11.89
CA ALA A 1007 15.07 -67.12 11.90
C ALA A 1007 16.34 -66.79 11.09
N THR A 1008 17.52 -67.08 11.64
CA THR A 1008 18.82 -66.82 11.01
C THR A 1008 19.23 -67.95 10.04
N PRO A 1009 19.62 -67.66 8.78
CA PRO A 1009 20.23 -68.63 7.88
C PRO A 1009 21.74 -68.77 8.09
N SER A 1010 22.23 -70.01 8.05
CA SER A 1010 23.65 -70.40 8.04
C SER A 1010 24.39 -69.95 6.77
N MET A 1011 25.58 -69.37 6.94
CA MET A 1011 26.47 -68.92 5.85
C MET A 1011 27.13 -70.09 5.08
N PRO A 1012 27.37 -69.94 3.76
CA PRO A 1012 28.39 -70.70 3.03
C PRO A 1012 29.80 -70.05 3.17
N PRO A 1013 30.90 -70.82 3.02
CA PRO A 1013 32.24 -70.35 3.37
C PRO A 1013 32.87 -69.50 2.25
N LEU A 1014 33.58 -68.44 2.63
CA LEU A 1014 34.42 -67.62 1.75
C LEU A 1014 35.92 -67.99 1.89
N PRO A 1015 36.72 -67.85 0.81
CA PRO A 1015 38.16 -68.10 0.80
C PRO A 1015 38.96 -66.93 1.42
N PRO A 1016 40.22 -67.15 1.83
CA PRO A 1016 40.94 -66.24 2.72
C PRO A 1016 41.72 -65.18 1.95
N THR A 1017 41.63 -63.92 2.37
CA THR A 1017 42.63 -62.90 2.06
C THR A 1017 42.90 -62.01 3.26
N ASN A 1018 44.16 -62.02 3.69
CA ASN A 1018 44.78 -61.22 4.73
C ASN A 1018 44.68 -59.70 4.47
N GLY A 1019 44.57 -58.90 5.54
CA GLY A 1019 44.99 -57.49 5.48
C GLY A 1019 44.33 -56.53 6.48
N SER A 1020 44.90 -56.45 7.68
CA SER A 1020 45.11 -55.26 8.55
C SER A 1020 44.18 -54.04 8.47
N VAL A 1021 43.55 -53.73 9.62
CA VAL A 1021 42.93 -52.43 10.00
C VAL A 1021 44.01 -51.49 10.56
N PRO A 1022 43.85 -50.15 10.48
CA PRO A 1022 43.68 -49.38 11.72
C PRO A 1022 42.66 -48.21 11.64
N PRO A 1023 42.30 -47.59 12.80
CA PRO A 1023 41.01 -46.92 13.05
C PRO A 1023 41.10 -45.38 13.12
N SER A 1024 39.94 -44.72 13.29
CA SER A 1024 39.74 -43.48 14.10
C SER A 1024 38.23 -43.40 14.41
N ILE A 1025 37.73 -43.31 15.65
CA ILE A 1025 37.96 -42.40 16.79
C ILE A 1025 37.45 -40.97 16.53
N MET A 1026 36.39 -40.67 17.30
CA MET A 1026 35.64 -39.43 17.57
C MET A 1026 34.74 -38.88 16.49
#